data_AF-A0A3D9BXF2-F1
#
_entry.id   AF-A0A3D9BXF2-F1
#
_cell.length_a   1.000
_cell.length_b   1.000
_cell.length_c   1.000
_cell.angle_alpha   90.00
_cell.angle_beta   90.00
_cell.angle_gamma   90.00
#
_symmetry.space_group_name_H-M   'P 1'
#
loop_
_entity.id
_entity.type
_entity.pdbx_description
1 polymer ?
#
loop_
_entity_poly.entity_id
_entity_poly.type
_entity_poly.pdbx_seq_one_letter_code
_entity_poly.pdbx_strand_id
1 'polypeptide(L)'
;MRLTFENRATSGRETLDTAIRAITSAEVDGAVVVYTSTGAVGGLSAYHLTSAEPLRLHDRAAYAPDRTGRPAEDLAVVPGPGGPVLLFGGSDGALTARALRSDGRFADPAPDLDLPVGPRTVERLDFRAEETGGGVLALGGAGALRLYRVDAAGALSDLGAVTGPAAGAAAGVAVGPGPDGATVAALSDRELFGAHLTDTGALEPVDATGPGDGLAIAAPTAVEMVAAHGGHFALVAAAGSQSLSVVEVAADGSTAVRDHLIDMRTTRFGGVQDVAAAEIGGQVFVAAGGADDGVSLFTLLPGGRLVHLDSLASATGARLDDVTGLHMTVADGALHVFAATEDAGGLAHLRATMGAPGVVRRGDGTLDGGPGRDLLVAEGGDATLRGGAGDDILVAGPAGGRLTGGAGADLFVLPGGGATVRITDFEPGTDRLDLSGFRMLRNPGQLEGAETDTGARLAFRDDVVRIDSADGRPIAPESLFSPAFPWPDRIALVPRAPDPAPAPDPAEVPPGAGPDGARVFRIGSEAPEPWFAGARATVRPDDGLAFVVDADAEGRIDLSAAAGTRGHVEIARPIASGDPQLGVGDALDVLRLAVGLEPSFGPARPADRLAADFDQDGEIGVDDALDVLRVAVGLETETPPQWVILDPEAPAPDSLSAGLPFTVSETGSWELSAAAILTGDLGAGL
;
A
#
# COMPACT_ATOMS: atom_id res chain seq x y z
N MET A 1 -0.12 21.41 -17.67
CA MET A 1 1.10 20.64 -17.34
C MET A 1 1.08 19.33 -18.13
N ARG A 2 2.21 18.91 -18.74
CA ARG A 2 2.35 17.65 -19.50
C ARG A 2 3.77 17.08 -19.44
N LEU A 3 3.91 15.77 -19.63
CA LEU A 3 5.17 15.07 -19.88
C LEU A 3 5.58 15.16 -21.36
N THR A 4 6.87 15.42 -21.61
CA THR A 4 7.47 15.41 -22.95
C THR A 4 8.75 14.59 -22.96
N PHE A 5 8.91 13.70 -23.94
CA PHE A 5 10.16 12.97 -24.17
C PHE A 5 11.22 13.89 -24.79
N GLU A 6 12.37 14.02 -24.13
CA GLU A 6 13.51 14.83 -24.58
C GLU A 6 14.49 13.97 -25.39
N ASN A 7 14.98 12.87 -24.81
CA ASN A 7 15.87 11.92 -25.47
C ASN A 7 15.94 10.56 -24.75
N ARG A 8 16.54 9.55 -25.40
CA ARG A 8 16.96 8.31 -24.74
C ARG A 8 18.49 8.31 -24.64
N ALA A 9 19.01 8.26 -23.42
CA ALA A 9 20.43 8.35 -23.10
C ALA A 9 21.02 6.95 -22.90
N THR A 10 22.13 6.64 -23.59
CA THR A 10 22.81 5.36 -23.49
C THR A 10 24.29 5.53 -23.17
N SER A 11 24.86 4.56 -22.46
CA SER A 11 26.29 4.45 -22.21
C SER A 11 27.07 3.98 -23.44
N GLY A 12 26.39 3.48 -24.47
CA GLY A 12 27.00 2.90 -25.66
C GLY A 12 27.68 1.55 -25.36
N ARG A 13 27.06 0.76 -24.47
CA ARG A 13 27.44 -0.61 -24.07
C ARG A 13 26.18 -1.32 -23.62
N GLU A 14 25.74 -2.30 -24.39
CA GLU A 14 24.58 -3.15 -24.09
C GLU A 14 24.55 -3.64 -22.63
N THR A 15 25.67 -4.14 -22.11
CA THR A 15 25.81 -4.63 -20.71
C THR A 15 25.74 -3.56 -19.62
N LEU A 16 25.59 -2.28 -19.98
CA LEU A 16 25.38 -1.13 -19.08
C LEU A 16 24.10 -0.36 -19.44
N ASP A 17 23.44 -0.76 -20.54
CA ASP A 17 22.26 -0.13 -21.11
C ASP A 17 21.02 -1.01 -20.89
N THR A 18 21.13 -2.34 -20.84
CA THR A 18 20.04 -3.27 -20.50
C THR A 18 20.13 -3.78 -19.07
N ALA A 19 18.99 -4.21 -18.50
CA ALA A 19 18.89 -4.65 -17.11
C ALA A 19 19.48 -3.65 -16.09
N ILE A 20 19.20 -2.36 -16.32
CA ILE A 20 19.34 -1.31 -15.32
C ILE A 20 18.41 -1.66 -14.15
N ARG A 21 18.93 -1.61 -12.93
CA ARG A 21 18.19 -1.95 -11.70
C ARG A 21 17.87 -0.70 -10.91
N ALA A 22 18.91 0.04 -10.55
CA ALA A 22 18.76 1.28 -9.80
C ALA A 22 19.05 2.51 -10.67
N ILE A 23 18.39 3.61 -10.29
CA ILE A 23 18.68 4.97 -10.76
C ILE A 23 18.74 5.88 -9.52
N THR A 24 19.65 6.86 -9.49
CA THR A 24 19.66 7.93 -8.48
C THR A 24 20.28 9.19 -9.07
N SER A 25 20.29 10.31 -8.34
CA SER A 25 20.98 11.54 -8.78
C SER A 25 21.63 12.33 -7.64
N ALA A 26 22.71 13.04 -7.94
CA ALA A 26 23.25 14.09 -7.07
C ALA A 26 23.46 15.40 -7.86
N GLU A 27 23.33 16.54 -7.18
CA GLU A 27 23.76 17.83 -7.71
C GLU A 27 25.29 17.96 -7.59
N VAL A 28 25.93 18.46 -8.66
CA VAL A 28 27.37 18.64 -8.79
C VAL A 28 27.64 19.96 -9.53
N ASP A 29 28.30 20.91 -8.89
CA ASP A 29 28.61 22.25 -9.43
C ASP A 29 27.41 22.98 -10.10
N GLY A 30 26.19 22.76 -9.62
CA GLY A 30 24.96 23.35 -10.16
C GLY A 30 24.35 22.63 -11.37
N ALA A 31 24.79 21.40 -11.65
CA ALA A 31 24.22 20.50 -12.65
C ALA A 31 23.82 19.16 -12.00
N VAL A 32 22.91 18.40 -12.61
CA VAL A 32 22.49 17.10 -12.07
C VAL A 32 23.25 15.96 -12.74
N VAL A 33 23.85 15.09 -11.94
CA VAL A 33 24.43 13.82 -12.40
C VAL A 33 23.54 12.66 -11.95
N VAL A 34 23.01 11.93 -12.93
CA VAL A 34 22.20 10.72 -12.75
C VAL A 34 23.11 9.51 -12.83
N TYR A 35 23.05 8.63 -11.83
CA TYR A 35 23.82 7.39 -11.77
C TYR A 35 22.89 6.20 -11.97
N THR A 36 23.36 5.18 -12.68
CA THR A 36 22.64 3.89 -12.81
C THR A 36 23.54 2.72 -12.47
N SER A 37 22.92 1.62 -12.02
CA SER A 37 23.55 0.31 -11.84
C SER A 37 22.83 -0.73 -12.71
N THR A 38 23.54 -1.78 -13.10
CA THR A 38 22.95 -2.97 -13.73
C THR A 38 23.21 -4.22 -12.89
N GLY A 39 22.57 -5.34 -13.25
CA GLY A 39 22.90 -6.67 -12.72
C GLY A 39 24.38 -7.05 -12.86
N ALA A 40 24.80 -8.06 -12.09
CA ALA A 40 26.21 -8.36 -11.72
C ALA A 40 27.24 -8.58 -12.85
N VAL A 41 26.83 -8.70 -14.12
CA VAL A 41 27.74 -8.86 -15.28
C VAL A 41 28.08 -7.51 -15.95
N GLY A 42 27.43 -6.42 -15.53
CA GLY A 42 27.60 -5.08 -16.09
C GLY A 42 28.44 -4.11 -15.23
N GLY A 43 27.79 -3.08 -14.69
CA GLY A 43 28.49 -2.01 -13.99
C GLY A 43 27.63 -0.78 -13.69
N LEU A 44 28.30 0.37 -13.64
CA LEU A 44 27.75 1.68 -13.34
C LEU A 44 27.87 2.61 -14.57
N SER A 45 26.85 3.43 -14.79
CA SER A 45 26.91 4.58 -15.73
C SER A 45 26.60 5.88 -14.99
N ALA A 46 27.22 6.97 -15.42
CA ALA A 46 26.94 8.33 -14.98
C ALA A 46 26.50 9.16 -16.18
N TYR A 47 25.41 9.91 -16.04
CA TYR A 47 24.83 10.77 -17.06
C TYR A 47 24.67 12.19 -16.51
N HIS A 48 24.94 13.20 -17.32
CA HIS A 48 24.92 14.61 -16.94
C HIS A 48 23.74 15.32 -17.62
N LEU A 49 22.99 16.11 -16.85
CA LEU A 49 21.86 16.94 -17.28
C LEU A 49 22.20 18.42 -17.06
N THR A 50 21.83 19.28 -17.99
CA THR A 50 22.00 20.74 -17.88
C THR A 50 20.84 21.50 -18.50
N SER A 51 20.70 22.77 -18.13
CA SER A 51 19.76 23.74 -18.71
C SER A 51 19.82 23.88 -20.24
N ALA A 52 20.95 23.53 -20.86
CA ALA A 52 21.21 23.72 -22.28
C ALA A 52 21.19 22.41 -23.10
N GLU A 53 21.37 21.25 -22.46
CA GLU A 53 21.43 19.95 -23.14
C GLU A 53 20.72 18.84 -22.33
N PRO A 54 19.86 18.04 -22.99
CA PRO A 54 19.19 16.91 -22.35
C PRO A 54 20.18 15.78 -22.02
N LEU A 55 19.78 14.86 -21.14
CA LEU A 55 20.63 13.87 -20.48
C LEU A 55 21.63 13.15 -21.42
N ARG A 56 22.92 13.19 -21.09
CA ARG A 56 24.00 12.56 -21.89
C ARG A 56 25.00 11.80 -21.03
N LEU A 57 25.63 10.77 -21.61
CA LEU A 57 26.69 10.00 -20.97
C LEU A 57 27.85 10.90 -20.53
N HIS A 58 28.27 10.72 -19.28
CA HIS A 58 29.30 11.52 -18.61
C HIS A 58 30.51 10.67 -18.18
N ASP A 59 30.26 9.46 -17.67
CA ASP A 59 31.26 8.44 -17.35
C ASP A 59 30.63 7.03 -17.29
N ARG A 60 31.45 5.96 -17.27
CA ARG A 60 31.01 4.56 -17.12
C ARG A 60 32.09 3.65 -16.55
N ALA A 61 31.75 2.86 -15.54
CA ALA A 61 32.66 1.94 -14.87
C ALA A 61 32.09 0.51 -14.85
N ALA A 62 32.81 -0.47 -15.36
CA ALA A 62 32.42 -1.88 -15.19
C ALA A 62 32.64 -2.33 -13.73
N TYR A 63 31.92 -3.35 -13.28
CA TYR A 63 32.27 -4.04 -12.04
C TYR A 63 33.65 -4.72 -12.16
N ALA A 64 34.33 -4.91 -11.02
CA ALA A 64 35.62 -5.58 -11.00
C ALA A 64 35.43 -7.11 -11.17
N PRO A 65 36.29 -7.84 -11.92
CA PRO A 65 36.05 -9.25 -12.26
C PRO A 65 36.06 -10.23 -11.07
N ASP A 66 36.52 -9.75 -9.91
CA ASP A 66 36.68 -10.45 -8.65
C ASP A 66 35.61 -10.08 -7.60
N ARG A 67 34.73 -9.11 -7.88
CA ARG A 67 33.63 -8.77 -6.97
C ARG A 67 32.55 -9.87 -6.97
N THR A 68 32.37 -10.50 -5.81
CA THR A 68 31.38 -11.57 -5.57
C THR A 68 30.03 -11.05 -5.04
N GLY A 69 29.99 -9.82 -4.54
CA GLY A 69 28.75 -9.17 -4.09
C GLY A 69 27.78 -8.95 -5.24
N ARG A 70 26.49 -9.20 -4.99
CA ARG A 70 25.43 -8.74 -5.89
C ARG A 70 25.24 -7.23 -5.70
N PRO A 71 24.95 -6.47 -6.76
CA PRO A 71 24.41 -5.13 -6.58
C PRO A 71 23.05 -5.22 -5.86
N ALA A 72 22.72 -4.19 -5.08
CA ALA A 72 21.35 -3.99 -4.60
C ALA A 72 20.45 -3.59 -5.78
N GLU A 73 19.13 -3.62 -5.57
CA GLU A 73 18.20 -3.06 -6.56
C GLU A 73 18.18 -1.51 -6.54
N ASP A 74 18.79 -0.88 -5.52
CA ASP A 74 18.81 0.58 -5.31
C ASP A 74 20.24 1.20 -5.32
N LEU A 75 20.31 2.54 -5.31
CA LEU A 75 21.54 3.34 -5.29
C LEU A 75 21.43 4.52 -4.32
N ALA A 76 22.48 4.75 -3.54
CA ALA A 76 22.61 5.91 -2.66
C ALA A 76 23.91 6.69 -2.90
N VAL A 77 23.83 8.02 -2.92
CA VAL A 77 25.02 8.90 -2.86
C VAL A 77 25.16 9.42 -1.44
N VAL A 78 26.23 9.01 -0.75
CA VAL A 78 26.51 9.34 0.65
C VAL A 78 27.72 10.27 0.80
N PRO A 79 27.86 11.01 1.92
CA PRO A 79 29.10 11.67 2.31
C PRO A 79 30.28 10.70 2.43
N GLY A 80 31.50 11.20 2.30
CA GLY A 80 32.71 10.38 2.37
C GLY A 80 33.99 11.17 2.62
N PRO A 81 35.07 10.52 3.09
CA PRO A 81 36.24 11.21 3.64
C PRO A 81 37.14 11.87 2.58
N GLY A 82 36.82 11.69 1.30
CA GLY A 82 37.45 12.35 0.15
C GLY A 82 36.46 13.07 -0.78
N GLY A 83 35.21 13.25 -0.35
CA GLY A 83 34.08 13.63 -1.20
C GLY A 83 33.02 12.52 -1.29
N PRO A 84 31.93 12.75 -2.04
CA PRO A 84 30.79 11.81 -2.11
C PRO A 84 31.15 10.42 -2.62
N VAL A 85 30.38 9.43 -2.18
CA VAL A 85 30.55 8.01 -2.52
C VAL A 85 29.20 7.44 -2.98
N LEU A 86 29.21 6.72 -4.10
CA LEU A 86 28.06 5.95 -4.57
C LEU A 86 28.11 4.54 -3.95
N LEU A 87 27.05 4.17 -3.23
CA LEU A 87 26.78 2.83 -2.69
C LEU A 87 25.81 2.10 -3.62
N PHE A 88 26.06 0.81 -3.89
CA PHE A 88 25.30 0.05 -4.90
C PHE A 88 25.11 -1.44 -4.59
N GLY A 89 25.24 -1.85 -3.34
CA GLY A 89 25.14 -3.24 -2.89
C GLY A 89 26.00 -3.55 -1.67
N GLY A 90 26.01 -4.80 -1.22
CA GLY A 90 26.82 -5.21 -0.07
C GLY A 90 26.75 -6.71 0.22
N SER A 91 27.84 -7.25 0.77
CA SER A 91 27.97 -8.67 1.13
C SER A 91 28.99 -8.87 2.25
N ASP A 92 28.81 -9.92 3.05
CA ASP A 92 29.74 -10.37 4.11
C ASP A 92 30.11 -9.30 5.15
N GLY A 93 29.26 -8.29 5.33
CA GLY A 93 29.45 -7.20 6.29
C GLY A 93 30.12 -5.94 5.75
N ALA A 94 30.26 -5.78 4.43
CA ALA A 94 30.72 -4.53 3.81
C ALA A 94 29.80 -4.06 2.68
N LEU A 95 29.63 -2.74 2.56
CA LEU A 95 28.92 -2.08 1.46
C LEU A 95 29.86 -1.84 0.28
N THR A 96 29.42 -2.20 -0.93
CA THR A 96 30.21 -2.03 -2.14
C THR A 96 30.17 -0.58 -2.61
N ALA A 97 31.35 0.04 -2.71
CA ALA A 97 31.49 1.48 -2.84
C ALA A 97 32.21 1.94 -4.12
N ARG A 98 31.93 3.19 -4.53
CA ARG A 98 32.61 3.92 -5.61
C ARG A 98 32.75 5.40 -5.25
N ALA A 99 33.98 5.88 -5.06
CA ALA A 99 34.22 7.31 -4.86
C ALA A 99 33.85 8.12 -6.12
N LEU A 100 33.27 9.29 -5.91
CA LEU A 100 32.94 10.26 -6.95
C LEU A 100 33.96 11.40 -6.94
N ARG A 101 34.35 11.88 -8.12
CA ARG A 101 35.15 13.10 -8.28
C ARG A 101 34.26 14.34 -8.08
N SER A 102 34.88 15.50 -7.88
CA SER A 102 34.16 16.78 -7.81
C SER A 102 33.41 17.16 -9.10
N ASP A 103 33.72 16.52 -10.24
CA ASP A 103 32.96 16.66 -11.49
C ASP A 103 31.89 15.57 -11.66
N GLY A 104 31.59 14.77 -10.63
CA GLY A 104 30.58 13.69 -10.67
C GLY A 104 31.00 12.45 -11.46
N ARG A 105 32.26 12.37 -11.90
CA ARG A 105 32.79 11.17 -12.57
C ARG A 105 33.28 10.11 -11.59
N PHE A 106 33.35 8.87 -12.04
CA PHE A 106 33.79 7.74 -11.22
C PHE A 106 35.31 7.81 -10.97
N ALA A 107 35.72 7.83 -9.71
CA ALA A 107 37.11 7.68 -9.33
C ALA A 107 37.55 6.20 -9.33
N ASP A 108 38.83 5.97 -9.03
CA ASP A 108 39.31 4.67 -8.56
C ASP A 108 38.43 4.16 -7.40
N PRO A 109 38.29 2.84 -7.21
CA PRO A 109 37.34 2.31 -6.23
C PRO A 109 37.63 2.88 -4.84
N ALA A 110 36.57 3.32 -4.16
CA ALA A 110 36.64 3.50 -2.71
C ALA A 110 36.94 2.12 -2.08
N PRO A 111 37.58 2.06 -0.90
CA PRO A 111 37.46 0.86 -0.08
C PRO A 111 35.96 0.58 0.15
N ASP A 112 35.59 -0.69 0.09
CA ASP A 112 34.24 -1.10 0.48
C ASP A 112 34.04 -0.77 1.99
N LEU A 113 32.84 -0.30 2.34
CA LEU A 113 32.58 0.34 3.62
C LEU A 113 32.12 -0.70 4.65
N ASP A 114 33.01 -1.03 5.59
CA ASP A 114 32.76 -1.97 6.69
C ASP A 114 31.52 -1.57 7.51
N LEU A 115 30.58 -2.50 7.68
CA LEU A 115 29.39 -2.32 8.52
C LEU A 115 29.73 -2.69 9.98
N PRO A 116 29.52 -1.81 10.97
CA PRO A 116 29.81 -2.09 12.38
C PRO A 116 29.12 -3.38 12.91
N VAL A 117 27.85 -3.55 12.53
CA VAL A 117 27.03 -4.76 12.64
C VAL A 117 26.02 -4.66 11.49
N GLY A 118 25.83 -5.71 10.67
CA GLY A 118 24.96 -5.61 9.49
C GLY A 118 24.42 -6.94 8.95
N PRO A 119 23.47 -6.90 8.00
CA PRO A 119 23.01 -8.09 7.29
C PRO A 119 24.14 -8.67 6.41
N ARG A 120 24.06 -9.96 6.08
CA ARG A 120 25.09 -10.64 5.26
C ARG A 120 24.97 -10.34 3.77
N THR A 121 23.81 -9.90 3.32
CA THR A 121 23.48 -9.41 1.98
C THR A 121 22.73 -8.11 2.13
N VAL A 122 22.95 -7.18 1.20
CA VAL A 122 22.15 -5.95 1.08
C VAL A 122 21.31 -6.09 -0.18
N GLU A 123 20.00 -6.24 0.02
CA GLU A 123 18.99 -6.44 -1.03
C GLU A 123 18.18 -5.16 -1.28
N ARG A 124 18.07 -4.32 -0.24
CA ARG A 124 17.55 -2.95 -0.32
C ARG A 124 18.46 -1.95 0.40
N LEU A 125 18.55 -0.72 -0.11
CA LEU A 125 19.15 0.42 0.58
C LEU A 125 18.47 1.75 0.24
N ASP A 126 18.40 2.65 1.21
CA ASP A 126 17.97 4.05 1.01
C ASP A 126 18.78 4.98 1.92
N PHE A 127 19.01 6.23 1.49
CA PHE A 127 19.77 7.23 2.23
C PHE A 127 19.09 8.61 2.24
N ARG A 128 18.61 9.00 3.43
CA ARG A 128 18.12 10.36 3.67
C ARG A 128 19.24 11.25 4.20
N ALA A 129 19.75 12.13 3.33
CA ALA A 129 20.68 13.19 3.73
C ALA A 129 20.03 14.17 4.73
N GLU A 130 20.83 14.74 5.63
CA GLU A 130 20.44 15.76 6.61
C GLU A 130 21.12 17.11 6.34
N GLU A 131 20.53 18.23 6.80
CA GLU A 131 21.14 19.57 6.72
C GLU A 131 22.50 19.68 7.42
N THR A 132 22.79 18.75 8.33
CA THR A 132 24.07 18.58 9.03
C THR A 132 25.23 18.17 8.12
N GLY A 133 24.95 17.79 6.87
CA GLY A 133 25.90 17.21 5.92
C GLY A 133 26.14 15.71 6.11
N GLY A 134 25.45 15.08 7.08
CA GLY A 134 25.37 13.63 7.26
C GLY A 134 24.06 13.07 6.69
N GLY A 135 23.56 12.00 7.30
CA GLY A 135 22.22 11.46 7.04
C GLY A 135 21.92 10.15 7.75
N VAL A 136 20.81 9.52 7.39
CA VAL A 136 20.41 8.18 7.84
C VAL A 136 20.38 7.23 6.64
N LEU A 137 21.08 6.11 6.77
CA LEU A 137 21.16 5.03 5.79
C LEU A 137 20.37 3.82 6.30
N ALA A 138 19.36 3.37 5.56
CA ALA A 138 18.67 2.12 5.78
C ALA A 138 19.25 1.02 4.90
N LEU A 139 19.46 -0.18 5.45
CA LEU A 139 19.81 -1.39 4.71
C LEU A 139 18.84 -2.52 5.05
N GLY A 140 18.21 -3.11 4.04
CA GLY A 140 17.38 -4.31 4.14
C GLY A 140 18.07 -5.53 3.53
N GLY A 141 17.97 -6.68 4.19
CA GLY A 141 18.38 -7.96 3.60
C GLY A 141 18.37 -9.14 4.59
N ALA A 142 18.02 -10.33 4.08
CA ALA A 142 18.16 -11.61 4.78
C ALA A 142 17.64 -11.69 6.23
N GLY A 143 16.47 -11.09 6.52
CA GLY A 143 15.81 -11.17 7.83
C GLY A 143 16.10 -10.00 8.78
N ALA A 144 16.84 -8.98 8.33
CA ALA A 144 17.12 -7.76 9.09
C ALA A 144 16.92 -6.49 8.25
N LEU A 145 16.27 -5.49 8.85
CA LEU A 145 16.26 -4.09 8.42
C LEU A 145 17.06 -3.30 9.45
N ARG A 146 18.14 -2.63 9.05
CA ARG A 146 19.05 -1.90 9.96
C ARG A 146 19.28 -0.47 9.51
N LEU A 147 19.31 0.45 10.47
CA LEU A 147 19.68 1.85 10.26
C LEU A 147 21.12 2.12 10.70
N TYR A 148 21.75 3.09 10.03
CA TYR A 148 23.01 3.70 10.44
C TYR A 148 22.91 5.21 10.28
N ARG A 149 23.49 5.95 11.21
CA ARG A 149 23.81 7.36 11.01
C ARG A 149 25.10 7.43 10.20
N VAL A 150 25.08 8.22 9.13
CA VAL A 150 26.25 8.58 8.32
C VAL A 150 26.66 9.98 8.74
N ASP A 151 27.90 10.18 9.19
CA ASP A 151 28.41 11.53 9.47
C ASP A 151 28.88 12.25 8.19
N ALA A 152 29.21 13.54 8.30
CA ALA A 152 29.68 14.33 7.17
C ALA A 152 31.07 13.92 6.62
N ALA A 153 31.75 12.95 7.24
CA ALA A 153 32.96 12.31 6.75
C ALA A 153 32.70 10.88 6.21
N GLY A 154 31.44 10.42 6.19
CA GLY A 154 31.04 9.09 5.72
C GLY A 154 31.24 7.96 6.74
N ALA A 155 31.48 8.26 8.02
CA ALA A 155 31.59 7.24 9.05
C ALA A 155 30.19 6.73 9.46
N LEU A 156 30.05 5.42 9.61
CA LEU A 156 28.81 4.76 10.05
C LEU A 156 28.78 4.54 11.56
N SER A 157 27.68 4.89 12.20
CA SER A 157 27.32 4.40 13.54
C SER A 157 25.95 3.72 13.51
N ASP A 158 25.86 2.53 14.08
CA ASP A 158 24.63 1.73 14.19
C ASP A 158 23.50 2.47 14.93
N LEU A 159 22.28 2.39 14.40
CA LEU A 159 21.04 2.93 14.99
C LEU A 159 20.03 1.80 15.31
N GLY A 160 20.50 0.55 15.37
CA GLY A 160 19.68 -0.61 15.65
C GLY A 160 18.94 -1.16 14.43
N ALA A 161 18.19 -2.24 14.66
CA ALA A 161 17.57 -3.00 13.59
C ALA A 161 16.25 -3.64 14.02
N VAL A 162 15.34 -3.74 13.05
CA VAL A 162 14.10 -4.51 13.12
C VAL A 162 14.35 -5.91 12.55
N THR A 163 13.72 -6.90 13.17
CA THR A 163 13.73 -8.32 12.77
C THR A 163 12.31 -8.86 12.83
N GLY A 164 11.87 -9.62 11.82
CA GLY A 164 10.49 -10.10 11.69
C GLY A 164 9.95 -9.91 10.27
N PRO A 165 8.61 -9.85 10.07
CA PRO A 165 7.99 -9.68 8.75
C PRO A 165 8.47 -8.42 8.00
N ALA A 166 8.57 -7.29 8.71
CA ALA A 166 9.12 -6.02 8.25
C ALA A 166 10.58 -6.08 7.74
N ALA A 167 11.28 -7.18 8.04
CA ALA A 167 12.70 -7.37 7.78
C ALA A 167 12.99 -8.56 6.86
N GLY A 168 11.96 -9.13 6.22
CA GLY A 168 12.09 -10.23 5.26
C GLY A 168 12.77 -9.80 3.95
N ALA A 169 12.42 -10.48 2.85
CA ALA A 169 12.78 -10.02 1.51
C ALA A 169 11.89 -8.82 1.13
N ALA A 170 12.16 -7.66 1.72
CA ALA A 170 11.37 -6.45 1.54
C ALA A 170 11.34 -6.01 0.07
N ALA A 171 10.15 -5.68 -0.43
CA ALA A 171 9.96 -5.10 -1.75
C ALA A 171 10.58 -3.70 -1.85
N GLY A 172 10.67 -2.96 -0.73
CA GLY A 172 11.40 -1.71 -0.64
C GLY A 172 11.57 -1.23 0.81
N VAL A 173 12.44 -0.25 0.99
CA VAL A 173 12.62 0.51 2.22
C VAL A 173 12.80 1.98 1.87
N ALA A 174 12.21 2.88 2.64
CA ALA A 174 12.34 4.31 2.42
C ALA A 174 12.37 5.09 3.76
N VAL A 175 13.21 6.12 3.83
CA VAL A 175 13.57 6.84 5.05
C VAL A 175 12.99 8.26 5.04
N GLY A 176 11.89 8.44 5.78
CA GLY A 176 11.30 9.75 6.01
C GLY A 176 12.12 10.61 6.97
N PRO A 177 12.14 11.94 6.79
CA PRO A 177 12.56 12.84 7.86
C PRO A 177 11.51 12.82 8.98
N GLY A 178 11.94 13.07 10.21
CA GLY A 178 11.07 13.31 11.36
C GLY A 178 11.68 14.35 12.31
N PRO A 179 10.95 14.79 13.35
CA PRO A 179 11.36 15.91 14.20
C PRO A 179 12.56 15.57 15.11
N ASP A 180 12.59 14.37 15.69
CA ASP A 180 13.60 13.94 16.66
C ASP A 180 14.38 12.68 16.19
N GLY A 181 13.89 12.02 15.15
CA GLY A 181 14.50 10.84 14.51
C GLY A 181 13.95 10.62 13.10
N ALA A 182 14.57 9.72 12.32
CA ALA A 182 14.04 9.32 11.02
C ALA A 182 12.89 8.32 11.20
N THR A 183 11.83 8.48 10.39
CA THR A 183 10.79 7.47 10.23
C THR A 183 11.19 6.51 9.11
N VAL A 184 10.82 5.24 9.22
CA VAL A 184 11.10 4.23 8.19
C VAL A 184 9.80 3.59 7.76
N ALA A 185 9.58 3.57 6.45
CA ALA A 185 8.56 2.77 5.80
C ALA A 185 9.25 1.54 5.17
N ALA A 186 8.85 0.34 5.58
CA ALA A 186 9.35 -0.91 5.02
C ALA A 186 8.20 -1.72 4.43
N LEU A 187 8.35 -2.17 3.17
CA LEU A 187 7.28 -2.81 2.41
C LEU A 187 7.59 -4.29 2.22
N SER A 188 6.74 -5.19 2.75
CA SER A 188 7.02 -6.64 2.77
C SER A 188 5.72 -7.45 2.57
N ASP A 189 5.76 -8.41 1.65
CA ASP A 189 4.63 -9.25 1.16
C ASP A 189 3.34 -8.49 0.77
N ARG A 190 2.52 -8.06 1.74
CA ARG A 190 1.29 -7.28 1.52
C ARG A 190 1.09 -6.14 2.54
N GLU A 191 2.10 -5.87 3.35
CA GLU A 191 2.01 -4.97 4.51
C GLU A 191 3.07 -3.86 4.42
N LEU A 192 2.68 -2.65 4.81
CA LEU A 192 3.59 -1.54 5.04
C LEU A 192 3.83 -1.38 6.54
N PHE A 193 5.10 -1.50 6.94
CA PHE A 193 5.53 -1.36 8.33
C PHE A 193 6.05 0.04 8.58
N GLY A 194 5.48 0.70 9.59
CA GLY A 194 5.96 1.98 10.12
C GLY A 194 6.84 1.76 11.35
N ALA A 195 8.03 2.37 11.33
CA ALA A 195 8.97 2.32 12.43
C ALA A 195 9.58 3.70 12.72
N HIS A 196 9.92 3.96 13.98
CA HIS A 196 10.42 5.25 14.46
C HIS A 196 11.78 5.10 15.16
N LEU A 197 12.72 5.98 14.84
CA LEU A 197 14.00 6.09 15.53
C LEU A 197 13.87 6.92 16.81
N THR A 198 13.86 6.27 17.98
CA THR A 198 13.76 6.95 19.28
C THR A 198 14.95 7.88 19.58
N ASP A 199 14.76 8.83 20.51
CA ASP A 199 15.80 9.68 21.13
C ASP A 199 17.04 8.92 21.59
N THR A 200 16.89 7.63 21.92
CA THR A 200 17.97 6.76 22.41
C THR A 200 18.85 6.20 21.28
N GLY A 201 18.48 6.43 20.02
CA GLY A 201 19.14 5.89 18.84
C GLY A 201 18.75 4.45 18.53
N ALA A 202 17.59 3.98 18.99
CA ALA A 202 17.03 2.66 18.69
C ALA A 202 15.80 2.78 17.79
N LEU A 203 15.79 2.03 16.68
CA LEU A 203 14.62 1.87 15.80
C LEU A 203 13.60 0.90 16.42
N GLU A 204 12.37 1.37 16.64
CA GLU A 204 11.26 0.58 17.15
C GLU A 204 10.17 0.44 16.06
N PRO A 205 9.68 -0.78 15.75
CA PRO A 205 8.46 -0.95 14.95
C PRO A 205 7.26 -0.48 15.76
N VAL A 206 6.41 0.33 15.14
CA VAL A 206 5.23 0.92 15.82
C VAL A 206 3.93 0.43 15.20
N ASP A 207 3.90 0.23 13.88
CA ASP A 207 2.66 -0.09 13.19
C ASP A 207 2.87 -0.94 11.93
N ALA A 208 1.81 -1.64 11.52
CA ALA A 208 1.74 -2.42 10.29
C ALA A 208 0.35 -2.24 9.68
N THR A 209 0.29 -1.71 8.46
CA THR A 209 -0.95 -1.52 7.71
C THR A 209 -0.99 -2.52 6.56
N GLY A 210 -2.01 -3.39 6.54
CA GLY A 210 -2.21 -4.42 5.52
C GLY A 210 -3.57 -4.31 4.82
N PRO A 211 -4.01 -5.37 4.09
CA PRO A 211 -5.28 -5.37 3.38
C PRO A 211 -6.51 -5.17 4.28
N GLY A 212 -6.45 -5.61 5.55
CA GLY A 212 -7.52 -5.40 6.53
C GLY A 212 -7.70 -3.93 6.94
N ASP A 213 -6.63 -3.13 6.86
CA ASP A 213 -6.60 -1.71 7.21
C ASP A 213 -6.86 -0.79 5.99
N GLY A 214 -7.28 -1.39 4.87
CA GLY A 214 -7.58 -0.70 3.62
C GLY A 214 -6.42 -0.61 2.62
N LEU A 215 -5.23 -1.13 2.94
CA LEU A 215 -4.09 -1.19 2.01
C LEU A 215 -4.20 -2.43 1.10
N ALA A 216 -5.12 -2.38 0.13
CA ALA A 216 -5.46 -3.50 -0.76
C ALA A 216 -4.39 -3.83 -1.84
N ILE A 217 -3.11 -3.89 -1.44
CA ILE A 217 -1.98 -4.17 -2.33
C ILE A 217 -1.73 -5.67 -2.51
N ALA A 218 -1.17 -6.07 -3.66
CA ALA A 218 -0.70 -7.43 -3.93
C ALA A 218 0.54 -7.37 -4.84
N ALA A 219 1.57 -8.18 -4.54
CA ALA A 219 2.89 -8.11 -5.17
C ALA A 219 3.45 -6.67 -5.22
N PRO A 220 3.74 -6.06 -4.04
CA PRO A 220 4.43 -4.79 -3.94
C PRO A 220 5.78 -4.82 -4.65
N THR A 221 6.18 -3.67 -5.17
CA THR A 221 7.38 -3.52 -6.01
C THR A 221 8.31 -2.40 -5.54
N ALA A 222 7.77 -1.26 -5.10
CA ALA A 222 8.55 -0.13 -4.57
C ALA A 222 7.79 0.64 -3.47
N VAL A 223 8.55 1.32 -2.61
CA VAL A 223 8.05 2.36 -1.70
C VAL A 223 8.98 3.58 -1.75
N GLU A 224 8.39 4.76 -1.83
CA GLU A 224 9.07 6.07 -1.86
C GLU A 224 8.53 6.94 -0.70
N MET A 225 9.40 7.63 0.04
CA MET A 225 8.99 8.42 1.23
C MET A 225 9.13 9.93 0.99
N VAL A 226 7.99 10.60 0.92
CA VAL A 226 7.95 12.06 0.73
C VAL A 226 7.57 12.80 2.00
N ALA A 227 8.36 13.82 2.35
CA ALA A 227 7.87 14.90 3.19
C ALA A 227 7.06 15.85 2.30
N ALA A 228 5.81 16.09 2.64
CA ALA A 228 4.92 16.96 1.86
C ALA A 228 3.96 17.67 2.80
N HIS A 229 3.64 18.93 2.52
CA HIS A 229 2.46 19.61 3.08
C HIS A 229 2.38 19.74 4.62
N GLY A 230 3.42 19.37 5.37
CA GLY A 230 3.43 19.33 6.84
C GLY A 230 3.33 17.93 7.46
N GLY A 231 3.31 16.87 6.64
CA GLY A 231 3.37 15.47 7.08
C GLY A 231 4.33 14.64 6.21
N HIS A 232 4.31 13.32 6.40
CA HIS A 232 5.14 12.36 5.66
C HIS A 232 4.26 11.28 5.07
N PHE A 233 4.56 10.85 3.84
CA PHE A 233 3.73 9.90 3.11
C PHE A 233 4.61 8.85 2.41
N ALA A 234 4.30 7.58 2.64
CA ALA A 234 4.78 6.47 1.87
C ALA A 234 3.92 6.32 0.61
N LEU A 235 4.57 6.38 -0.55
CA LEU A 235 3.99 6.12 -1.86
C LEU A 235 4.28 4.66 -2.19
N VAL A 236 3.25 3.82 -2.25
CA VAL A 236 3.39 2.36 -2.36
C VAL A 236 2.97 1.90 -3.75
N ALA A 237 3.90 1.29 -4.48
CA ALA A 237 3.67 0.64 -5.77
C ALA A 237 3.41 -0.86 -5.59
N ALA A 238 2.40 -1.38 -6.30
CA ALA A 238 2.10 -2.80 -6.29
C ALA A 238 1.63 -3.31 -7.67
N ALA A 239 2.39 -4.24 -8.24
CA ALA A 239 2.17 -4.73 -9.60
C ALA A 239 0.97 -5.68 -9.70
N GLY A 240 0.83 -6.62 -8.75
CA GLY A 240 -0.23 -7.64 -8.77
C GLY A 240 -1.63 -7.07 -8.55
N SER A 241 -1.74 -6.02 -7.73
CA SER A 241 -2.96 -5.23 -7.56
C SER A 241 -3.07 -4.04 -8.53
N GLN A 242 -2.11 -3.88 -9.45
CA GLN A 242 -1.99 -2.80 -10.44
C GLN A 242 -2.30 -1.40 -9.85
N SER A 243 -1.75 -1.13 -8.66
CA SER A 243 -2.21 -0.03 -7.81
C SER A 243 -1.10 0.83 -7.21
N LEU A 244 -1.50 2.07 -6.92
CA LEU A 244 -0.73 3.10 -6.20
C LEU A 244 -1.48 3.46 -4.93
N SER A 245 -0.81 3.33 -3.78
CA SER A 245 -1.37 3.76 -2.49
C SER A 245 -0.58 4.91 -1.91
N VAL A 246 -1.26 5.76 -1.14
CA VAL A 246 -0.61 6.73 -0.26
C VAL A 246 -0.96 6.37 1.17
N VAL A 247 0.06 6.17 2.00
CA VAL A 247 -0.08 5.95 3.44
C VAL A 247 0.64 7.11 4.14
N GLU A 248 -0.08 7.88 4.95
CA GLU A 248 0.56 8.85 5.84
C GLU A 248 1.31 8.09 6.94
N VAL A 249 2.57 8.47 7.16
CA VAL A 249 3.42 7.95 8.23
C VAL A 249 3.62 9.09 9.22
N ALA A 250 3.04 8.96 10.40
CA ALA A 250 3.18 9.96 11.45
C ALA A 250 4.62 9.98 12.01
N ALA A 251 4.97 11.05 12.72
CA ALA A 251 6.29 11.20 13.33
C ALA A 251 6.63 10.08 14.34
N ASP A 252 5.63 9.48 14.97
CA ASP A 252 5.78 8.33 15.88
C ASP A 252 5.87 6.96 15.15
N GLY A 253 5.78 6.93 13.83
CA GLY A 253 5.79 5.70 13.03
C GLY A 253 4.41 5.02 12.87
N SER A 254 3.33 5.59 13.42
CA SER A 254 1.97 5.11 13.12
C SER A 254 1.55 5.40 11.68
N THR A 255 0.67 4.57 11.10
CA THR A 255 0.34 4.59 9.67
C THR A 255 -1.16 4.71 9.40
N ALA A 256 -1.52 5.47 8.36
CA ALA A 256 -2.91 5.65 7.94
C ALA A 256 -3.05 5.78 6.41
N VAL A 257 -3.82 4.90 5.77
CA VAL A 257 -4.09 5.01 4.33
C VAL A 257 -4.85 6.30 4.02
N ARG A 258 -4.35 7.07 3.05
CA ARG A 258 -4.91 8.35 2.57
C ARG A 258 -5.39 8.30 1.13
N ASP A 259 -4.87 7.40 0.32
CA ASP A 259 -5.37 7.15 -1.03
C ASP A 259 -5.08 5.73 -1.50
N HIS A 260 -5.91 5.21 -2.41
CA HIS A 260 -5.68 3.94 -3.09
C HIS A 260 -6.29 3.99 -4.50
N LEU A 261 -5.43 3.91 -5.50
CA LEU A 261 -5.75 4.07 -6.93
C LEU A 261 -5.42 2.80 -7.70
N ILE A 262 -6.34 2.35 -8.55
CA ILE A 262 -6.16 1.25 -9.50
C ILE A 262 -5.94 1.82 -10.90
N ASP A 263 -5.00 1.25 -11.66
CA ASP A 263 -4.75 1.69 -13.03
C ASP A 263 -5.98 1.56 -13.94
N MET A 264 -6.01 2.43 -14.96
CA MET A 264 -6.92 2.39 -16.08
C MET A 264 -6.10 2.51 -17.38
N ARG A 265 -6.63 1.98 -18.48
CA ARG A 265 -6.03 2.06 -19.83
C ARG A 265 -5.71 3.49 -20.31
N THR A 266 -6.19 4.52 -19.61
CA THR A 266 -5.88 5.94 -19.83
C THR A 266 -4.68 6.43 -19.01
N THR A 267 -4.32 5.78 -17.90
CA THR A 267 -3.29 6.23 -16.96
C THR A 267 -1.93 5.56 -17.12
N ARG A 268 -1.85 4.32 -17.62
CA ARG A 268 -0.57 3.69 -17.99
C ARG A 268 0.42 3.49 -16.82
N PHE A 269 -0.09 3.03 -15.68
CA PHE A 269 0.74 2.52 -14.57
C PHE A 269 0.40 1.07 -14.21
N GLY A 270 -0.38 0.35 -15.01
CA GLY A 270 -0.72 -1.05 -14.78
C GLY A 270 0.52 -1.91 -14.56
N GLY A 271 0.48 -2.78 -13.55
CA GLY A 271 1.66 -3.56 -13.16
C GLY A 271 2.84 -2.71 -12.69
N VAL A 272 2.59 -1.65 -11.88
CA VAL A 272 3.61 -0.72 -11.37
C VAL A 272 4.88 -1.45 -10.92
N GLN A 273 6.03 -1.11 -11.49
CA GLN A 273 7.32 -1.59 -11.01
C GLN A 273 7.99 -0.56 -10.09
N ASP A 274 7.77 0.74 -10.32
CA ASP A 274 8.45 1.78 -9.56
C ASP A 274 7.66 3.09 -9.45
N VAL A 275 8.00 3.89 -8.44
CA VAL A 275 7.48 5.23 -8.13
C VAL A 275 8.63 6.15 -7.72
N ALA A 276 8.67 7.35 -8.29
CA ALA A 276 9.67 8.35 -7.93
C ALA A 276 9.01 9.71 -7.66
N ALA A 277 9.49 10.44 -6.66
CA ALA A 277 8.91 11.73 -6.27
C ALA A 277 9.91 12.90 -6.33
N ALA A 278 9.36 14.12 -6.37
CA ALA A 278 10.11 15.37 -6.25
C ALA A 278 9.22 16.53 -5.81
N GLU A 279 9.76 17.45 -5.02
CA GLU A 279 9.10 18.71 -4.67
C GLU A 279 9.62 19.86 -5.54
N ILE A 280 8.71 20.67 -6.09
CA ILE A 280 9.07 21.98 -6.66
C ILE A 280 8.04 23.04 -6.24
N GLY A 281 8.53 24.09 -5.56
CA GLY A 281 7.71 25.24 -5.15
C GLY A 281 6.68 24.93 -4.05
N GLY A 282 6.99 24.04 -3.10
CA GLY A 282 6.05 23.63 -2.05
C GLY A 282 5.05 22.55 -2.48
N GLN A 283 5.12 22.06 -3.72
CA GLN A 283 4.23 21.03 -4.25
C GLN A 283 5.00 19.78 -4.65
N VAL A 284 4.57 18.63 -4.14
CA VAL A 284 5.13 17.32 -4.46
C VAL A 284 4.44 16.70 -5.67
N PHE A 285 5.25 16.09 -6.53
CA PHE A 285 4.86 15.35 -7.71
C PHE A 285 5.33 13.91 -7.60
N VAL A 286 4.59 13.00 -8.22
CA VAL A 286 4.86 11.55 -8.21
C VAL A 286 4.78 11.03 -9.64
N ALA A 287 5.85 10.40 -10.10
CA ALA A 287 5.87 9.62 -11.33
C ALA A 287 5.66 8.14 -10.99
N ALA A 288 4.93 7.40 -11.84
CA ALA A 288 4.70 5.97 -11.68
C ALA A 288 4.74 5.27 -13.04
N GLY A 289 5.29 4.05 -13.10
CA GLY A 289 5.44 3.28 -14.34
C GLY A 289 5.51 1.78 -14.10
N GLY A 290 5.19 1.00 -15.13
CA GLY A 290 5.16 -0.45 -15.08
C GLY A 290 4.88 -1.07 -16.45
N ALA A 291 4.13 -2.19 -16.43
CA ALA A 291 3.82 -3.05 -17.58
C ALA A 291 2.60 -2.63 -18.44
N ASP A 292 2.04 -1.42 -18.27
CA ASP A 292 1.07 -0.82 -19.23
C ASP A 292 1.71 0.28 -20.11
N ASP A 293 2.94 0.02 -20.57
CA ASP A 293 3.65 0.81 -21.60
C ASP A 293 3.60 2.34 -21.38
N GLY A 294 4.04 2.85 -20.23
CA GLY A 294 4.04 4.30 -20.00
C GLY A 294 4.53 4.79 -18.65
N VAL A 295 4.44 6.12 -18.49
CA VAL A 295 4.70 6.83 -17.23
C VAL A 295 3.53 7.78 -16.95
N SER A 296 2.89 7.61 -15.80
CA SER A 296 1.94 8.55 -15.20
C SER A 296 2.65 9.66 -14.44
N LEU A 297 2.01 10.83 -14.35
CA LEU A 297 2.42 11.93 -13.48
C LEU A 297 1.24 12.43 -12.64
N PHE A 298 1.46 12.53 -11.33
CA PHE A 298 0.50 13.00 -10.33
C PHE A 298 1.05 14.19 -9.54
N THR A 299 0.18 14.90 -8.83
CA THR A 299 0.58 15.67 -7.64
C THR A 299 -0.03 15.07 -6.38
N LEU A 300 0.71 15.15 -5.28
CA LEU A 300 0.24 14.80 -3.95
C LEU A 300 -0.41 16.03 -3.31
N LEU A 301 -1.69 15.90 -2.94
CA LEU A 301 -2.45 16.91 -2.22
C LEU A 301 -2.15 16.89 -0.71
N PRO A 302 -2.42 18.00 0.01
CA PRO A 302 -2.30 18.10 1.46
C PRO A 302 -2.86 16.96 2.31
N GLY A 303 -3.99 16.38 1.93
CA GLY A 303 -4.63 15.27 2.66
C GLY A 303 -4.16 13.87 2.22
N GLY A 304 -3.03 13.76 1.52
CA GLY A 304 -2.51 12.50 0.98
C GLY A 304 -3.20 11.99 -0.29
N ARG A 305 -4.22 12.68 -0.82
CA ARG A 305 -4.86 12.35 -2.11
C ARG A 305 -3.91 12.61 -3.28
N LEU A 306 -3.74 11.64 -4.17
CA LEU A 306 -3.14 11.86 -5.49
C LEU A 306 -4.19 12.40 -6.47
N VAL A 307 -3.74 13.34 -7.30
CA VAL A 307 -4.49 13.89 -8.44
C VAL A 307 -3.68 13.65 -9.70
N HIS A 308 -4.30 13.02 -10.70
CA HIS A 308 -3.68 12.72 -11.99
C HIS A 308 -3.49 13.99 -12.82
N LEU A 309 -2.31 14.15 -13.41
CA LEU A 309 -1.96 15.34 -14.20
C LEU A 309 -1.79 15.02 -15.67
N ASP A 310 -1.03 13.97 -16.02
CA ASP A 310 -0.79 13.54 -17.39
C ASP A 310 -0.27 12.08 -17.44
N SER A 311 -0.34 11.46 -18.61
CA SER A 311 0.23 10.12 -18.85
C SER A 311 0.89 10.05 -20.21
N LEU A 312 2.19 9.74 -20.24
CA LEU A 312 2.93 9.52 -21.47
C LEU A 312 3.01 8.01 -21.76
N ALA A 313 2.17 7.54 -22.67
CA ALA A 313 2.26 6.18 -23.20
C ALA A 313 3.49 6.01 -24.10
N SER A 314 3.93 4.76 -24.27
CA SER A 314 5.07 4.42 -25.12
C SER A 314 4.84 4.81 -26.59
N ALA A 315 5.91 5.26 -27.21
CA ALA A 315 5.96 5.72 -28.60
C ALA A 315 7.38 5.60 -29.17
N THR A 316 7.48 5.62 -30.50
CA THR A 316 8.76 5.62 -31.23
C THR A 316 9.70 6.72 -30.72
N GLY A 317 10.84 6.32 -30.16
CA GLY A 317 11.82 7.23 -29.54
C GLY A 317 11.85 7.06 -28.03
N ALA A 318 10.74 7.34 -27.36
CA ALA A 318 10.60 7.16 -25.92
C ALA A 318 10.81 5.69 -25.51
N ARG A 319 10.06 4.78 -26.17
CA ARG A 319 10.01 3.35 -25.83
C ARG A 319 9.88 3.16 -24.32
N LEU A 320 8.72 3.53 -23.77
CA LEU A 320 8.37 3.29 -22.37
C LEU A 320 7.74 1.89 -22.23
N ASP A 321 8.25 0.94 -23.02
CA ASP A 321 7.77 -0.44 -23.05
C ASP A 321 8.32 -1.15 -21.81
N ASP A 322 7.43 -1.72 -20.99
CA ASP A 322 7.73 -2.34 -19.69
C ASP A 322 8.73 -1.53 -18.83
N VAL A 323 8.26 -0.47 -18.16
CA VAL A 323 9.09 0.38 -17.28
C VAL A 323 9.52 -0.40 -16.04
N THR A 324 10.82 -0.52 -15.81
CA THR A 324 11.43 -1.33 -14.73
C THR A 324 12.06 -0.52 -13.60
N GLY A 325 12.09 0.80 -13.71
CA GLY A 325 12.70 1.68 -12.71
C GLY A 325 12.58 3.15 -13.10
N LEU A 326 12.40 4.02 -12.12
CA LEU A 326 12.21 5.46 -12.26
C LEU A 326 13.17 6.23 -11.37
N HIS A 327 13.46 7.47 -11.76
CA HIS A 327 14.00 8.48 -10.85
C HIS A 327 13.47 9.85 -11.27
N MET A 328 13.14 10.72 -10.31
CA MET A 328 12.71 12.09 -10.58
C MET A 328 13.60 13.09 -9.87
N THR A 329 13.85 14.23 -10.52
CA THR A 329 14.69 15.30 -10.00
C THR A 329 14.18 16.66 -10.51
N VAL A 330 14.68 17.74 -9.90
CA VAL A 330 14.34 19.12 -10.29
C VAL A 330 15.57 19.80 -10.86
N ALA A 331 15.45 20.33 -12.06
CA ALA A 331 16.45 21.19 -12.68
C ALA A 331 15.74 22.31 -13.46
N ASP A 332 16.31 23.52 -13.44
CA ASP A 332 15.91 24.62 -14.34
C ASP A 332 14.41 24.97 -14.38
N GLY A 333 13.71 24.81 -13.24
CA GLY A 333 12.27 25.06 -13.14
C GLY A 333 11.39 23.97 -13.78
N ALA A 334 11.93 22.77 -13.99
CA ALA A 334 11.24 21.63 -14.56
C ALA A 334 11.43 20.37 -13.70
N LEU A 335 10.45 19.47 -13.75
CA LEU A 335 10.61 18.09 -13.33
C LEU A 335 11.30 17.32 -14.45
N HIS A 336 12.29 16.52 -14.10
CA HIS A 336 12.99 15.60 -15.01
C HIS A 336 12.82 14.18 -14.48
N VAL A 337 12.20 13.32 -15.29
CA VAL A 337 11.97 11.90 -14.97
C VAL A 337 12.83 11.04 -15.87
N PHE A 338 13.49 10.04 -15.30
CA PHE A 338 14.30 9.08 -16.04
C PHE A 338 13.72 7.69 -15.86
N ALA A 339 13.44 6.99 -16.95
CA ALA A 339 12.85 5.65 -16.94
C ALA A 339 13.81 4.62 -17.53
N ALA A 340 14.09 3.57 -16.75
CA ALA A 340 14.61 2.29 -17.22
C ALA A 340 13.44 1.42 -17.70
N THR A 341 13.72 0.53 -18.64
CA THR A 341 12.72 -0.23 -19.42
C THR A 341 13.31 -1.55 -19.86
N GLU A 342 12.56 -2.65 -19.79
CA GLU A 342 13.10 -3.99 -20.07
C GLU A 342 13.61 -4.10 -21.51
N ASP A 343 12.76 -3.71 -22.45
CA ASP A 343 12.95 -4.02 -23.87
C ASP A 343 13.70 -2.91 -24.65
N ALA A 344 14.07 -1.81 -23.96
CA ALA A 344 14.78 -0.66 -24.54
C ALA A 344 15.97 -0.20 -23.69
N GLY A 345 17.17 -0.27 -24.27
CA GLY A 345 18.41 0.09 -23.57
C GLY A 345 18.56 1.57 -23.23
N GLY A 346 19.24 1.86 -22.12
CA GLY A 346 19.49 3.19 -21.58
C GLY A 346 18.29 3.76 -20.82
N LEU A 347 18.35 5.05 -20.53
CA LEU A 347 17.28 5.78 -19.85
C LEU A 347 16.45 6.60 -20.86
N ALA A 348 15.13 6.46 -20.86
CA ALA A 348 14.26 7.47 -21.44
C ALA A 348 14.22 8.68 -20.50
N HIS A 349 14.54 9.87 -21.01
CA HIS A 349 14.50 11.13 -20.27
C HIS A 349 13.25 11.89 -20.69
N LEU A 350 12.35 12.06 -19.73
CA LEU A 350 11.11 12.81 -19.82
C LEU A 350 11.23 14.10 -19.01
N ARG A 351 10.44 15.10 -19.38
CA ARG A 351 10.43 16.41 -18.72
C ARG A 351 9.00 16.93 -18.58
N ALA A 352 8.69 17.58 -17.48
CA ALA A 352 7.50 18.43 -17.34
C ALA A 352 7.94 19.84 -16.94
N THR A 353 7.59 20.84 -17.77
CA THR A 353 7.91 22.25 -17.48
C THR A 353 6.86 22.84 -16.54
N MET A 354 7.29 23.48 -15.45
CA MET A 354 6.40 23.85 -14.34
C MET A 354 5.83 25.28 -14.42
N GLY A 355 6.28 26.07 -15.39
CA GLY A 355 5.83 27.45 -15.61
C GLY A 355 6.45 28.44 -14.63
N ALA A 356 5.73 29.53 -14.34
CA ALA A 356 6.10 30.44 -13.26
C ALA A 356 5.72 29.81 -11.89
N PRO A 357 6.56 29.95 -10.85
CA PRO A 357 6.26 29.38 -9.53
C PRO A 357 5.02 30.06 -8.92
N GLY A 358 4.04 29.24 -8.56
CA GLY A 358 2.85 29.65 -7.83
C GLY A 358 2.99 29.44 -6.31
N VAL A 359 1.85 29.28 -5.65
CA VAL A 359 1.67 29.07 -4.21
C VAL A 359 0.78 27.88 -3.92
N VAL A 360 1.08 27.17 -2.83
CA VAL A 360 0.13 26.24 -2.20
C VAL A 360 -0.64 27.00 -1.12
N ARG A 361 -1.98 26.99 -1.18
CA ARG A 361 -2.86 27.59 -0.16
C ARG A 361 -3.92 26.60 0.28
N ARG A 362 -4.35 26.74 1.54
CA ARG A 362 -5.46 25.99 2.13
C ARG A 362 -6.32 26.86 3.04
N GLY A 363 -7.52 26.37 3.35
CA GLY A 363 -8.39 26.92 4.39
C GLY A 363 -9.83 27.17 3.91
N ASP A 364 -10.58 27.89 4.74
CA ASP A 364 -12.01 28.14 4.55
C ASP A 364 -12.28 29.52 3.92
N GLY A 365 -13.31 29.60 3.09
CA GLY A 365 -13.76 30.86 2.49
C GLY A 365 -13.03 31.21 1.19
N THR A 366 -12.47 32.42 1.07
CA THR A 366 -11.86 32.88 -0.19
C THR A 366 -10.36 32.61 -0.22
N LEU A 367 -9.91 31.81 -1.20
CA LEU A 367 -8.49 31.63 -1.53
C LEU A 367 -8.22 32.23 -2.92
N ASP A 368 -7.37 33.24 -2.97
CA ASP A 368 -6.88 33.87 -4.19
C ASP A 368 -5.44 33.44 -4.47
N GLY A 369 -5.20 32.97 -5.70
CA GLY A 369 -3.89 32.62 -6.24
C GLY A 369 -3.10 33.84 -6.78
N GLY A 370 -2.53 33.71 -7.97
CA GLY A 370 -1.59 34.67 -8.54
C GLY A 370 -1.32 34.50 -10.04
N PRO A 371 -0.11 34.86 -10.51
CA PRO A 371 0.33 34.78 -11.90
C PRO A 371 1.31 33.60 -12.14
N GLY A 372 1.20 32.56 -11.33
CA GLY A 372 2.05 31.37 -11.35
C GLY A 372 1.19 30.14 -11.05
N ARG A 373 1.76 28.94 -11.26
CA ARG A 373 1.00 27.70 -11.23
C ARG A 373 0.65 27.27 -9.80
N ASP A 374 -0.58 27.53 -9.39
CA ASP A 374 -1.05 27.45 -8.00
C ASP A 374 -1.73 26.11 -7.64
N LEU A 375 -1.76 25.81 -6.33
CA LEU A 375 -2.58 24.74 -5.74
C LEU A 375 -3.43 25.33 -4.62
N LEU A 376 -4.73 25.41 -4.84
CA LEU A 376 -5.70 26.00 -3.91
C LEU A 376 -6.64 24.91 -3.38
N VAL A 377 -6.62 24.67 -2.07
CA VAL A 377 -7.41 23.60 -1.44
C VAL A 377 -8.38 24.16 -0.41
N ALA A 378 -9.68 24.09 -0.70
CA ALA A 378 -10.70 24.42 0.29
C ALA A 378 -10.82 23.28 1.32
N GLU A 379 -10.74 23.61 2.60
CA GLU A 379 -10.80 22.61 3.70
C GLU A 379 -12.25 22.44 4.22
N GLY A 380 -13.05 23.53 4.22
CA GLY A 380 -14.48 23.49 4.54
C GLY A 380 -15.27 24.73 4.11
N GLY A 381 -16.60 24.63 4.29
CA GLY A 381 -17.57 25.69 3.98
C GLY A 381 -17.77 25.98 2.48
N ASP A 382 -18.62 26.96 2.18
CA ASP A 382 -18.88 27.46 0.82
C ASP A 382 -17.68 28.28 0.32
N ALA A 383 -16.58 27.60 0.00
CA ALA A 383 -15.34 28.24 -0.42
C ALA A 383 -15.47 28.95 -1.78
N THR A 384 -14.63 29.96 -2.00
CA THR A 384 -14.44 30.63 -3.29
C THR A 384 -12.96 30.57 -3.66
N LEU A 385 -12.61 29.71 -4.61
CA LEU A 385 -11.25 29.57 -5.12
C LEU A 385 -11.10 30.41 -6.39
N ARG A 386 -10.00 31.16 -6.52
CA ARG A 386 -9.61 31.85 -7.75
C ARG A 386 -8.14 31.56 -8.03
N GLY A 387 -7.83 30.87 -9.14
CA GLY A 387 -6.45 30.63 -9.58
C GLY A 387 -5.79 31.94 -9.98
N GLY A 388 -5.97 32.34 -11.23
CA GLY A 388 -5.63 33.66 -11.72
C GLY A 388 -5.03 33.62 -13.12
N ALA A 389 -3.75 33.25 -13.21
CA ALA A 389 -3.06 32.96 -14.46
C ALA A 389 -1.92 31.96 -14.22
N GLY A 390 -2.13 30.72 -14.66
CA GLY A 390 -1.30 29.55 -14.39
C GLY A 390 -2.03 28.30 -14.89
N ASP A 391 -1.41 27.12 -14.81
CA ASP A 391 -2.11 25.84 -14.98
C ASP A 391 -2.58 25.37 -13.59
N ASP A 392 -3.62 26.00 -13.06
CA ASP A 392 -3.91 26.00 -11.62
C ASP A 392 -4.74 24.79 -11.20
N ILE A 393 -4.51 24.31 -9.97
CA ILE A 393 -5.22 23.14 -9.40
C ILE A 393 -6.14 23.61 -8.28
N LEU A 394 -7.45 23.60 -8.54
CA LEU A 394 -8.47 24.10 -7.63
C LEU A 394 -9.25 22.92 -7.03
N VAL A 395 -8.96 22.61 -5.76
CA VAL A 395 -9.56 21.47 -5.03
C VAL A 395 -10.70 21.97 -4.15
N ALA A 396 -11.92 21.58 -4.48
CA ALA A 396 -13.10 21.93 -3.68
C ALA A 396 -13.19 21.11 -2.38
N GLY A 397 -13.56 21.78 -1.29
CA GLY A 397 -13.78 21.16 0.02
C GLY A 397 -15.14 20.48 0.11
N PRO A 398 -15.41 19.66 1.14
CA PRO A 398 -16.53 18.71 1.18
C PRO A 398 -17.94 19.33 1.09
N ALA A 399 -18.10 20.64 1.33
CA ALA A 399 -19.37 21.35 1.12
C ALA A 399 -19.62 21.74 -0.36
N GLY A 400 -18.58 21.69 -1.21
CA GLY A 400 -18.59 22.24 -2.56
C GLY A 400 -17.95 23.63 -2.62
N GLY A 401 -18.54 24.55 -3.38
CA GLY A 401 -18.07 25.94 -3.47
C GLY A 401 -18.12 26.54 -4.88
N ARG A 402 -17.50 27.71 -5.04
CA ARG A 402 -17.35 28.45 -6.30
C ARG A 402 -15.88 28.47 -6.74
N LEU A 403 -15.59 28.01 -7.96
CA LEU A 403 -14.22 27.86 -8.46
C LEU A 403 -14.06 28.68 -9.74
N THR A 404 -13.10 29.60 -9.73
CA THR A 404 -12.74 30.44 -10.88
C THR A 404 -11.32 30.09 -11.28
N GLY A 405 -11.12 29.54 -12.49
CA GLY A 405 -9.80 29.15 -12.97
C GLY A 405 -8.96 30.39 -13.26
N GLY A 406 -9.23 31.02 -14.40
CA GLY A 406 -8.63 32.27 -14.82
C GLY A 406 -8.07 32.19 -16.23
N ALA A 407 -6.76 31.96 -16.35
CA ALA A 407 -6.05 32.00 -17.62
C ALA A 407 -4.86 31.03 -17.66
N GLY A 408 -5.13 29.79 -18.06
CA GLY A 408 -4.17 28.75 -18.42
C GLY A 408 -4.89 27.46 -18.75
N ALA A 409 -4.36 26.30 -18.36
CA ALA A 409 -5.05 25.01 -18.49
C ALA A 409 -5.37 24.42 -17.11
N ASP A 410 -6.53 24.82 -16.56
CA ASP A 410 -6.86 24.62 -15.15
C ASP A 410 -7.46 23.23 -14.87
N LEU A 411 -7.30 22.76 -13.62
CA LEU A 411 -7.81 21.48 -13.14
C LEU A 411 -8.71 21.65 -11.91
N PHE A 412 -10.00 21.51 -12.13
CA PHE A 412 -11.02 21.57 -11.09
C PHE A 412 -11.23 20.19 -10.45
N VAL A 413 -10.65 19.98 -9.27
CA VAL A 413 -10.67 18.71 -8.53
C VAL A 413 -11.84 18.69 -7.57
N LEU A 414 -12.81 17.80 -7.79
CA LEU A 414 -14.06 17.83 -7.06
C LEU A 414 -14.13 16.76 -5.94
N PRO A 415 -14.82 17.07 -4.82
CA PRO A 415 -15.25 16.11 -3.83
C PRO A 415 -16.51 15.39 -4.30
N GLY A 416 -16.71 14.15 -3.86
CA GLY A 416 -18.03 13.51 -3.88
C GLY A 416 -18.63 13.47 -2.48
N GLY A 417 -19.91 13.07 -2.38
CA GLY A 417 -20.63 12.93 -1.11
C GLY A 417 -21.85 13.85 -0.92
N GLY A 418 -22.43 14.36 -2.01
CA GLY A 418 -23.55 15.30 -2.02
C GLY A 418 -23.12 16.77 -2.20
N ALA A 419 -21.92 17.00 -2.71
CA ALA A 419 -21.36 18.35 -2.86
C ALA A 419 -22.00 19.09 -4.04
N THR A 420 -22.21 20.41 -3.87
CA THR A 420 -22.65 21.30 -4.96
C THR A 420 -21.52 22.25 -5.33
N VAL A 421 -20.92 22.04 -6.50
CA VAL A 421 -19.83 22.87 -7.04
C VAL A 421 -20.33 23.77 -8.17
N ARG A 422 -19.82 25.01 -8.24
CA ARG A 422 -19.99 25.89 -9.40
C ARG A 422 -18.64 26.38 -9.94
N ILE A 423 -18.26 25.87 -11.11
CA ILE A 423 -17.17 26.40 -11.94
C ILE A 423 -17.72 27.54 -12.80
N THR A 424 -16.92 28.56 -13.10
CA THR A 424 -17.46 29.90 -13.42
C THR A 424 -17.09 30.50 -14.77
N ASP A 425 -16.17 29.84 -15.47
CA ASP A 425 -15.30 30.39 -16.51
C ASP A 425 -14.56 29.25 -17.25
N PHE A 426 -15.13 28.05 -17.30
CA PHE A 426 -14.49 26.86 -17.87
C PHE A 426 -14.25 27.01 -19.38
N GLU A 427 -13.04 26.73 -19.87
CA GLU A 427 -12.68 26.75 -21.29
C GLU A 427 -12.62 25.31 -21.87
N PRO A 428 -13.62 24.86 -22.66
CA PRO A 428 -13.68 23.47 -23.15
C PRO A 428 -12.51 23.10 -24.07
N GLY A 429 -11.78 22.04 -23.69
CA GLY A 429 -10.61 21.55 -24.41
C GLY A 429 -9.28 22.13 -23.94
N THR A 430 -9.32 23.15 -23.08
CA THR A 430 -8.18 23.72 -22.36
C THR A 430 -8.20 23.26 -20.89
N ASP A 431 -9.33 23.48 -20.21
CA ASP A 431 -9.54 23.08 -18.82
C ASP A 431 -9.96 21.62 -18.64
N ARG A 432 -9.85 21.13 -17.41
CA ARG A 432 -10.22 19.77 -17.01
C ARG A 432 -10.98 19.71 -15.69
N LEU A 433 -11.80 18.67 -15.58
CA LEU A 433 -12.46 18.24 -14.34
C LEU A 433 -11.75 16.98 -13.83
N ASP A 434 -11.60 16.84 -12.51
CA ASP A 434 -11.33 15.55 -11.84
C ASP A 434 -12.55 15.21 -10.96
N LEU A 435 -13.33 14.20 -11.37
CA LEU A 435 -14.47 13.67 -10.63
C LEU A 435 -14.16 12.36 -9.88
N SER A 436 -12.88 11.99 -9.72
CA SER A 436 -12.45 10.76 -9.02
C SER A 436 -12.80 10.73 -7.52
N GLY A 437 -13.34 11.82 -6.95
CA GLY A 437 -13.97 11.83 -5.63
C GLY A 437 -15.39 11.23 -5.60
N PHE A 438 -16.05 11.08 -6.75
CA PHE A 438 -17.43 10.60 -6.85
C PHE A 438 -17.44 9.07 -6.75
N ARG A 439 -17.81 8.53 -5.58
CA ARG A 439 -17.75 7.08 -5.30
C ARG A 439 -18.57 6.25 -6.29
N MET A 440 -17.95 5.28 -6.95
CA MET A 440 -18.53 4.41 -8.00
C MET A 440 -18.85 5.11 -9.34
N LEU A 441 -18.30 6.30 -9.60
CA LEU A 441 -18.29 6.90 -10.93
C LEU A 441 -17.13 6.32 -11.75
N ARG A 442 -17.41 5.29 -12.57
CA ARG A 442 -16.42 4.52 -13.34
C ARG A 442 -16.40 4.89 -14.83
N ASN A 443 -17.50 5.41 -15.40
CA ASN A 443 -17.55 5.86 -16.79
C ASN A 443 -18.45 7.11 -17.00
N PRO A 444 -18.20 7.95 -18.03
CA PRO A 444 -18.98 9.16 -18.29
C PRO A 444 -20.48 8.91 -18.56
N GLY A 445 -20.86 7.73 -19.05
CA GLY A 445 -22.25 7.36 -19.30
C GLY A 445 -23.12 7.21 -18.05
N GLN A 446 -22.52 7.28 -16.85
CA GLN A 446 -23.24 7.36 -15.57
C GLN A 446 -23.65 8.79 -15.19
N LEU A 447 -23.17 9.82 -15.90
CA LEU A 447 -23.45 11.22 -15.58
C LEU A 447 -24.80 11.69 -16.12
N GLU A 448 -25.62 12.29 -15.27
CA GLU A 448 -26.81 13.05 -15.68
C GLU A 448 -26.39 14.45 -16.19
N GLY A 449 -25.98 14.50 -17.45
CA GLY A 449 -25.64 15.73 -18.16
C GLY A 449 -26.87 16.51 -18.67
N ALA A 450 -26.83 17.83 -18.57
CA ALA A 450 -27.72 18.74 -19.30
C ALA A 450 -26.98 20.01 -19.73
N GLU A 451 -27.24 20.51 -20.94
CA GLU A 451 -26.83 21.87 -21.34
C GLU A 451 -27.53 22.95 -20.49
N THR A 452 -26.90 24.10 -20.35
CA THR A 452 -27.50 25.32 -19.79
C THR A 452 -27.22 26.51 -20.70
N ASP A 453 -27.97 27.61 -20.56
CA ASP A 453 -27.80 28.83 -21.39
C ASP A 453 -26.36 29.37 -21.42
N THR A 454 -25.57 29.09 -20.38
CA THR A 454 -24.19 29.57 -20.17
C THR A 454 -23.15 28.46 -19.98
N GLY A 455 -23.49 27.19 -20.25
CA GLY A 455 -22.56 26.08 -20.09
C GLY A 455 -23.26 24.73 -19.90
N ALA A 456 -22.97 24.04 -18.79
CA ALA A 456 -23.50 22.70 -18.49
C ALA A 456 -23.87 22.50 -17.01
N ARG A 457 -24.69 21.48 -16.76
CA ARG A 457 -24.83 20.80 -15.46
C ARG A 457 -24.45 19.34 -15.63
N LEU A 458 -23.67 18.82 -14.69
CA LEU A 458 -23.48 17.39 -14.46
C LEU A 458 -24.09 17.03 -13.11
N ALA A 459 -24.58 15.80 -12.97
CA ALA A 459 -24.87 15.20 -11.68
C ALA A 459 -24.63 13.69 -11.67
N PHE A 460 -24.42 13.15 -10.48
CA PHE A 460 -24.32 11.72 -10.23
C PHE A 460 -24.72 11.46 -8.78
N ARG A 461 -25.82 10.73 -8.58
CA ARG A 461 -26.47 10.60 -7.25
C ARG A 461 -26.75 12.01 -6.70
N ASP A 462 -26.29 12.30 -5.48
CA ASP A 462 -26.47 13.59 -4.81
C ASP A 462 -25.43 14.66 -5.23
N ASP A 463 -24.33 14.27 -5.90
CA ASP A 463 -23.26 15.19 -6.32
C ASP A 463 -23.68 16.00 -7.56
N VAL A 464 -23.48 17.32 -7.53
CA VAL A 464 -23.92 18.24 -8.59
C VAL A 464 -22.84 19.25 -8.95
N VAL A 465 -22.47 19.28 -10.24
CA VAL A 465 -21.56 20.27 -10.82
C VAL A 465 -22.34 21.22 -11.72
N ARG A 466 -22.23 22.52 -11.47
CA ARG A 466 -22.63 23.57 -12.41
C ARG A 466 -21.38 24.16 -13.06
N ILE A 467 -21.40 24.31 -14.37
CA ILE A 467 -20.28 24.78 -15.17
C ILE A 467 -20.79 25.95 -16.00
N ASP A 468 -20.37 27.16 -15.67
CA ASP A 468 -20.44 28.29 -16.61
C ASP A 468 -19.18 28.26 -17.48
N SER A 469 -19.31 28.61 -18.77
CA SER A 469 -18.21 28.66 -19.73
C SER A 469 -17.53 30.03 -19.79
N ALA A 470 -16.25 30.05 -20.15
CA ALA A 470 -15.45 31.27 -20.32
C ALA A 470 -16.08 32.27 -21.33
N ASP A 471 -16.73 31.75 -22.37
CA ASP A 471 -17.35 32.55 -23.45
C ASP A 471 -18.88 32.74 -23.30
N GLY A 472 -19.47 32.20 -22.23
CA GLY A 472 -20.88 32.31 -21.91
C GLY A 472 -21.82 31.52 -22.84
N ARG A 473 -21.33 30.53 -23.57
CA ARG A 473 -22.15 29.63 -24.42
C ARG A 473 -22.49 28.30 -23.71
N PRO A 474 -23.56 27.60 -24.14
CA PRO A 474 -23.82 26.22 -23.74
C PRO A 474 -22.65 25.28 -24.04
N ILE A 475 -22.46 24.27 -23.19
CA ILE A 475 -21.52 23.17 -23.37
C ILE A 475 -22.31 21.87 -23.39
N ALA A 476 -22.22 21.11 -24.49
CA ALA A 476 -22.74 19.76 -24.57
C ALA A 476 -22.01 18.86 -23.54
N PRO A 477 -22.70 18.26 -22.54
CA PRO A 477 -22.06 17.49 -21.47
C PRO A 477 -21.13 16.38 -21.96
N GLU A 478 -21.48 15.73 -23.08
CA GLU A 478 -20.69 14.69 -23.75
C GLU A 478 -19.37 15.19 -24.37
N SER A 479 -19.16 16.52 -24.46
CA SER A 479 -17.90 17.12 -24.92
C SER A 479 -16.89 17.36 -23.79
N LEU A 480 -17.30 17.27 -22.53
CA LEU A 480 -16.44 17.46 -21.35
C LEU A 480 -15.49 16.27 -21.11
N PHE A 481 -15.81 15.09 -21.66
CA PHE A 481 -15.05 13.85 -21.44
C PHE A 481 -14.87 13.05 -22.73
N SER A 482 -13.75 12.34 -22.83
CA SER A 482 -13.62 11.22 -23.77
C SER A 482 -14.53 10.05 -23.33
N PRO A 483 -14.74 9.00 -24.15
CA PRO A 483 -15.57 7.84 -23.76
C PRO A 483 -15.13 7.06 -22.50
N ALA A 484 -13.95 7.37 -21.97
CA ALA A 484 -13.46 6.96 -20.65
C ALA A 484 -12.85 8.17 -19.95
N PHE A 485 -12.80 8.16 -18.62
CA PHE A 485 -12.18 9.22 -17.84
C PHE A 485 -10.64 9.20 -17.93
N PRO A 486 -9.97 10.35 -17.80
CA PRO A 486 -8.50 10.44 -17.84
C PRO A 486 -7.81 10.06 -16.52
N TRP A 487 -8.55 9.99 -15.41
CA TRP A 487 -8.03 9.66 -14.08
C TRP A 487 -8.13 8.16 -13.76
N PRO A 488 -7.30 7.62 -12.84
CA PRO A 488 -7.37 6.22 -12.42
C PRO A 488 -8.57 5.96 -11.51
N ASP A 489 -8.89 4.69 -11.30
CA ASP A 489 -10.01 4.35 -10.44
C ASP A 489 -9.66 4.53 -8.96
N ARG A 490 -10.56 5.14 -8.19
CA ARG A 490 -10.37 5.36 -6.75
C ARG A 490 -11.17 4.32 -5.98
N ILE A 491 -10.50 3.63 -5.05
CA ILE A 491 -11.15 2.72 -4.11
C ILE A 491 -11.60 3.51 -2.88
N ALA A 492 -12.76 3.14 -2.32
CA ALA A 492 -13.24 3.75 -1.09
C ALA A 492 -12.45 3.17 0.09
N LEU A 493 -11.68 4.02 0.77
CA LEU A 493 -10.91 3.61 1.94
C LEU A 493 -11.84 3.10 3.04
N VAL A 494 -11.56 1.91 3.54
CA VAL A 494 -12.17 1.37 4.76
C VAL A 494 -11.41 1.98 5.94
N PRO A 495 -12.07 2.68 6.88
CA PRO A 495 -11.40 3.16 8.08
C PRO A 495 -10.94 1.97 8.93
N ARG A 496 -9.65 1.92 9.29
CA ARG A 496 -9.13 0.97 10.28
C ARG A 496 -9.98 1.04 11.54
N ALA A 497 -10.39 -0.13 12.04
CA ALA A 497 -11.11 -0.22 13.31
C ALA A 497 -10.21 0.32 14.43
N PRO A 498 -10.74 1.08 15.40
CA PRO A 498 -9.94 1.51 16.55
C PRO A 498 -9.45 0.26 17.30
N ASP A 499 -8.16 0.24 17.64
CA ASP A 499 -7.58 -0.88 18.36
C ASP A 499 -8.40 -1.20 19.63
N PRO A 500 -8.62 -2.48 19.97
CA PRO A 500 -9.31 -2.85 21.19
C PRO A 500 -8.56 -2.24 22.38
N ALA A 501 -9.29 -1.50 23.22
CA ALA A 501 -8.69 -0.75 24.33
C ALA A 501 -7.76 -1.66 25.14
N PRO A 502 -6.53 -1.21 25.47
CA PRO A 502 -5.51 -2.07 26.04
C PRO A 502 -6.04 -2.73 27.32
N ALA A 503 -5.83 -4.05 27.41
CA ALA A 503 -6.24 -4.81 28.58
C ALA A 503 -5.64 -4.17 29.85
N PRO A 504 -6.43 -4.01 30.94
CA PRO A 504 -5.97 -3.37 32.15
C PRO A 504 -4.73 -4.08 32.70
N ASP A 505 -3.77 -3.29 33.21
CA ASP A 505 -2.46 -3.78 33.66
C ASP A 505 -2.61 -5.01 34.58
N PRO A 506 -2.02 -6.17 34.24
CA PRO A 506 -2.03 -7.36 35.09
C PRO A 506 -1.52 -7.13 36.52
N ALA A 507 -0.76 -6.04 36.77
CA ALA A 507 -0.28 -5.66 38.09
C ALA A 507 -1.32 -4.89 38.95
N GLU A 508 -2.37 -4.30 38.37
CA GLU A 508 -3.38 -3.54 39.13
C GLU A 508 -4.57 -4.39 39.62
N VAL A 509 -4.68 -5.64 39.18
CA VAL A 509 -5.57 -6.64 39.80
C VAL A 509 -4.88 -7.22 41.05
N PRO A 510 -5.37 -6.97 42.27
CA PRO A 510 -4.75 -7.55 43.46
C PRO A 510 -4.89 -9.07 43.45
N PRO A 511 -3.90 -9.85 43.94
CA PRO A 511 -4.06 -11.29 44.18
C PRO A 511 -4.95 -11.55 45.41
N GLY A 512 -6.21 -11.12 45.31
CA GLY A 512 -7.28 -11.30 46.29
C GLY A 512 -8.21 -12.43 45.85
N ALA A 513 -8.59 -13.28 46.80
CA ALA A 513 -9.45 -14.44 46.52
C ALA A 513 -10.78 -14.02 45.89
N GLY A 514 -11.22 -14.77 44.87
CA GLY A 514 -12.58 -14.67 44.34
C GLY A 514 -13.61 -14.89 45.45
N PRO A 515 -14.74 -14.16 45.44
CA PRO A 515 -15.74 -14.26 46.49
C PRO A 515 -16.31 -15.68 46.59
N ASP A 516 -16.61 -16.09 47.83
CA ASP A 516 -17.40 -17.27 48.19
C ASP A 516 -16.99 -18.61 47.54
N GLY A 517 -15.69 -18.86 47.46
CA GLY A 517 -15.14 -20.22 47.37
C GLY A 517 -15.44 -20.97 46.08
N ALA A 518 -15.65 -20.24 44.98
CA ALA A 518 -15.87 -20.80 43.65
C ALA A 518 -14.77 -21.81 43.28
N ARG A 519 -15.14 -23.08 43.14
CA ARG A 519 -14.30 -24.09 42.50
C ARG A 519 -14.15 -23.71 41.03
N VAL A 520 -12.92 -23.62 40.54
CA VAL A 520 -12.63 -23.45 39.11
C VAL A 520 -12.89 -24.77 38.41
N PHE A 521 -13.80 -24.77 37.45
CA PHE A 521 -13.96 -25.86 36.49
C PHE A 521 -13.11 -25.53 35.27
N ARG A 522 -12.36 -26.52 34.78
CA ARG A 522 -11.74 -26.52 33.46
C ARG A 522 -12.60 -27.35 32.53
N ILE A 523 -13.08 -26.76 31.44
CA ILE A 523 -13.50 -27.49 30.25
C ILE A 523 -12.32 -27.44 29.29
N GLY A 524 -11.97 -28.59 28.70
CA GLY A 524 -10.90 -28.74 27.72
C GLY A 524 -10.88 -30.17 27.17
N SER A 525 -10.36 -30.35 25.96
CA SER A 525 -10.15 -31.66 25.36
C SER A 525 -8.90 -32.33 25.96
N GLU A 526 -9.00 -33.60 26.36
CA GLU A 526 -7.82 -34.35 26.85
C GLU A 526 -6.80 -34.66 25.73
N ALA A 527 -7.24 -34.58 24.48
CA ALA A 527 -6.41 -34.66 23.28
C ALA A 527 -6.25 -33.28 22.61
N PRO A 528 -5.18 -33.07 21.81
CA PRO A 528 -5.20 -32.08 20.73
C PRO A 528 -6.42 -32.32 19.83
N GLU A 529 -7.12 -31.25 19.46
CA GLU A 529 -8.23 -31.29 18.50
C GLU A 529 -7.92 -30.27 17.39
N PRO A 530 -7.02 -30.59 16.43
CA PRO A 530 -6.49 -29.61 15.47
C PRO A 530 -7.54 -28.85 14.66
N TRP A 531 -8.76 -29.40 14.55
CA TRP A 531 -9.91 -28.74 13.94
C TRP A 531 -10.29 -27.40 14.60
N PHE A 532 -9.93 -27.20 15.86
CA PHE A 532 -10.16 -25.94 16.58
C PHE A 532 -8.91 -25.07 16.69
N ALA A 533 -7.78 -25.42 16.07
CA ALA A 533 -6.62 -24.53 16.05
C ALA A 533 -6.98 -23.20 15.33
N GLY A 534 -6.80 -22.06 16.02
CA GLY A 534 -7.25 -20.76 15.52
C GLY A 534 -8.77 -20.51 15.62
N ALA A 535 -9.52 -21.37 16.32
CA ALA A 535 -10.92 -21.12 16.64
C ALA A 535 -11.09 -20.15 17.82
N ARG A 536 -12.27 -19.54 17.91
CA ARG A 536 -12.67 -18.53 18.88
C ARG A 536 -13.98 -18.94 19.56
N ALA A 537 -13.95 -19.17 20.87
CA ALA A 537 -15.13 -19.48 21.67
C ALA A 537 -15.72 -18.22 22.31
N THR A 538 -16.98 -17.90 21.99
CA THR A 538 -17.79 -16.89 22.67
C THR A 538 -18.69 -17.57 23.70
N VAL A 539 -18.39 -17.37 24.99
CA VAL A 539 -19.19 -17.86 26.12
C VAL A 539 -20.20 -16.80 26.53
N ARG A 540 -21.47 -17.16 26.68
CA ARG A 540 -22.56 -16.27 27.13
C ARG A 540 -23.26 -16.87 28.36
N PRO A 541 -22.82 -16.55 29.59
CA PRO A 541 -23.47 -17.00 30.83
C PRO A 541 -24.87 -16.39 31.00
N ASP A 542 -25.85 -17.17 31.46
CA ASP A 542 -27.25 -16.73 31.63
C ASP A 542 -27.37 -15.53 32.59
N ASP A 543 -26.65 -15.60 33.72
CA ASP A 543 -26.61 -14.60 34.79
C ASP A 543 -25.31 -13.75 34.77
N GLY A 544 -24.65 -13.62 33.61
CA GLY A 544 -23.33 -12.99 33.53
C GLY A 544 -23.03 -12.20 32.25
N LEU A 545 -21.84 -11.60 32.21
CA LEU A 545 -21.32 -10.97 30.99
C LEU A 545 -20.71 -12.02 30.07
N ALA A 546 -20.93 -11.86 28.76
CA ALA A 546 -20.29 -12.67 27.74
C ALA A 546 -18.78 -12.40 27.69
N PHE A 547 -17.99 -13.44 27.39
CA PHE A 547 -16.54 -13.36 27.25
C PHE A 547 -16.04 -14.27 26.12
N VAL A 548 -14.82 -14.03 25.65
CA VAL A 548 -14.22 -14.72 24.51
C VAL A 548 -12.94 -15.43 24.94
N VAL A 549 -12.72 -16.64 24.43
CA VAL A 549 -11.51 -17.45 24.63
C VAL A 549 -11.07 -18.00 23.28
N ASP A 550 -9.87 -17.62 22.83
CA ASP A 550 -9.26 -18.20 21.62
C ASP A 550 -8.60 -19.54 21.94
N ALA A 551 -8.59 -20.44 20.96
CA ALA A 551 -8.00 -21.78 21.09
C ALA A 551 -6.47 -21.76 20.96
N ASP A 552 -5.79 -22.69 21.62
CA ASP A 552 -4.34 -22.87 21.47
C ASP A 552 -3.95 -23.47 20.09
N ALA A 553 -2.64 -23.55 19.82
CA ALA A 553 -2.10 -24.08 18.57
C ALA A 553 -2.39 -25.58 18.34
N GLU A 554 -2.90 -26.29 19.35
CA GLU A 554 -3.36 -27.67 19.30
C GLU A 554 -4.89 -27.79 19.39
N GLY A 555 -5.61 -26.66 19.29
CA GLY A 555 -7.07 -26.56 19.27
C GLY A 555 -7.77 -26.70 20.63
N ARG A 556 -7.04 -26.55 21.75
CA ARG A 556 -7.67 -26.60 23.08
C ARG A 556 -8.25 -25.24 23.46
N ILE A 557 -9.44 -25.25 24.06
CA ILE A 557 -10.14 -24.08 24.59
C ILE A 557 -10.32 -24.31 26.09
N ASP A 558 -9.65 -23.51 26.92
CA ASP A 558 -9.51 -23.73 28.36
C ASP A 558 -10.47 -22.80 29.14
N LEU A 559 -11.73 -23.22 29.31
CA LEU A 559 -12.75 -22.37 29.96
C LEU A 559 -12.65 -22.41 31.48
N SER A 560 -12.81 -21.26 32.14
CA SER A 560 -12.82 -21.11 33.60
C SER A 560 -14.13 -20.48 34.09
N ALA A 561 -14.94 -21.24 34.83
CA ALA A 561 -16.23 -20.79 35.36
C ALA A 561 -16.48 -21.26 36.81
N ALA A 562 -17.49 -20.67 37.45
CA ALA A 562 -17.90 -20.99 38.82
C ALA A 562 -18.83 -22.21 38.89
N ALA A 563 -18.96 -22.79 40.09
CA ALA A 563 -19.82 -23.94 40.35
C ALA A 563 -21.30 -23.61 40.11
N GLY A 564 -21.91 -24.28 39.12
CA GLY A 564 -23.34 -24.15 38.82
C GLY A 564 -23.72 -22.96 37.94
N THR A 565 -22.76 -22.25 37.35
CA THR A 565 -23.03 -21.33 36.24
C THR A 565 -23.68 -22.09 35.07
N ARG A 566 -24.52 -21.39 34.31
CA ARG A 566 -25.16 -21.84 33.08
C ARG A 566 -25.00 -20.80 32.00
N GLY A 567 -25.22 -21.19 30.75
CA GLY A 567 -25.09 -20.33 29.58
C GLY A 567 -24.72 -21.11 28.32
N HIS A 568 -24.66 -20.39 27.21
CA HIS A 568 -24.37 -20.92 25.88
C HIS A 568 -22.87 -20.73 25.51
N VAL A 569 -22.35 -21.60 24.64
CA VAL A 569 -20.99 -21.51 24.10
C VAL A 569 -21.03 -21.69 22.59
N GLU A 570 -20.64 -20.63 21.89
CA GLU A 570 -20.50 -20.57 20.44
C GLU A 570 -19.02 -20.66 20.08
N ILE A 571 -18.62 -21.54 19.16
CA ILE A 571 -17.22 -21.72 18.74
C ILE A 571 -17.14 -21.49 17.23
N ALA A 572 -16.42 -20.45 16.82
CA ALA A 572 -16.24 -20.09 15.43
C ALA A 572 -14.80 -20.30 14.96
N ARG A 573 -14.61 -20.80 13.74
CA ARG A 573 -13.29 -20.87 13.09
C ARG A 573 -13.40 -20.32 11.67
N PRO A 574 -12.52 -19.41 11.24
CA PRO A 574 -12.39 -19.06 9.83
C PRO A 574 -11.72 -20.21 9.07
N ILE A 575 -12.28 -20.58 7.91
CA ILE A 575 -11.69 -21.52 6.96
C ILE A 575 -11.36 -20.73 5.69
N ALA A 576 -10.17 -20.94 5.13
CA ALA A 576 -9.70 -20.26 3.93
C ALA A 576 -9.58 -21.24 2.75
N SER A 577 -9.52 -20.69 1.52
CA SER A 577 -9.16 -21.48 0.34
C SER A 577 -7.78 -22.10 0.52
N GLY A 578 -7.68 -23.42 0.42
CA GLY A 578 -6.45 -24.19 0.68
C GLY A 578 -6.20 -24.52 2.15
N ASP A 579 -7.22 -24.47 3.03
CA ASP A 579 -7.08 -24.88 4.43
C ASP A 579 -6.55 -26.33 4.52
N PRO A 580 -5.42 -26.58 5.23
CA PRO A 580 -4.74 -27.87 5.22
C PRO A 580 -5.51 -29.00 5.92
N GLN A 581 -6.70 -28.71 6.47
CA GLN A 581 -7.55 -29.68 7.14
C GLN A 581 -8.79 -30.09 6.32
N LEU A 582 -9.04 -29.45 5.18
CA LEU A 582 -10.03 -29.89 4.19
C LEU A 582 -9.31 -30.52 2.99
N GLY A 583 -9.58 -31.79 2.72
CA GLY A 583 -8.93 -32.55 1.66
C GLY A 583 -9.89 -33.01 0.57
N VAL A 584 -9.29 -33.44 -0.55
CA VAL A 584 -9.98 -34.14 -1.65
C VAL A 584 -10.65 -35.44 -1.18
N GLY A 585 -10.25 -35.97 -0.02
CA GLY A 585 -10.90 -37.12 0.62
C GLY A 585 -12.29 -36.79 1.17
N ASP A 586 -12.45 -35.62 1.79
CA ASP A 586 -13.67 -35.18 2.46
C ASP A 586 -14.76 -34.86 1.43
N ALA A 587 -14.40 -34.13 0.37
CA ALA A 587 -15.24 -33.93 -0.82
C ALA A 587 -15.75 -35.26 -1.41
N LEU A 588 -14.91 -36.30 -1.42
CA LEU A 588 -15.27 -37.62 -1.93
C LEU A 588 -16.18 -38.40 -0.97
N ASP A 589 -16.19 -38.08 0.32
CA ASP A 589 -17.12 -38.64 1.31
C ASP A 589 -18.46 -37.90 1.36
N VAL A 590 -18.48 -36.57 1.17
CA VAL A 590 -19.70 -35.80 0.88
C VAL A 590 -20.38 -36.35 -0.38
N LEU A 591 -19.62 -36.54 -1.47
CA LEU A 591 -20.14 -37.12 -2.71
C LEU A 591 -20.72 -38.53 -2.51
N ARG A 592 -20.16 -39.35 -1.61
CA ARG A 592 -20.72 -40.66 -1.25
C ARG A 592 -22.07 -40.51 -0.55
N LEU A 593 -22.20 -39.57 0.39
CA LEU A 593 -23.46 -39.30 1.09
C LEU A 593 -24.57 -38.86 0.11
N ALA A 594 -24.24 -37.96 -0.82
CA ALA A 594 -25.17 -37.46 -1.84
C ALA A 594 -25.74 -38.58 -2.73
N VAL A 595 -24.93 -39.56 -3.12
CA VAL A 595 -25.39 -40.72 -3.91
C VAL A 595 -25.90 -41.89 -3.05
N GLY A 596 -26.09 -41.69 -1.74
CA GLY A 596 -26.64 -42.70 -0.82
C GLY A 596 -25.70 -43.88 -0.52
N LEU A 597 -24.39 -43.71 -0.72
CA LEU A 597 -23.34 -44.66 -0.35
C LEU A 597 -22.83 -44.40 1.08
N GLU A 598 -22.11 -45.39 1.61
CA GLU A 598 -21.42 -45.28 2.89
C GLU A 598 -20.05 -44.59 2.70
N PRO A 599 -19.70 -43.55 3.48
CA PRO A 599 -18.38 -42.93 3.49
C PRO A 599 -17.22 -43.86 3.82
N SER A 600 -16.00 -43.38 3.57
CA SER A 600 -14.74 -44.11 3.82
C SER A 600 -14.53 -44.43 5.31
N PHE A 601 -15.09 -43.60 6.19
CA PHE A 601 -15.10 -43.77 7.65
C PHE A 601 -16.25 -44.65 8.18
N GLY A 602 -17.13 -45.16 7.31
CA GLY A 602 -18.26 -46.01 7.67
C GLY A 602 -19.60 -45.27 7.80
N PRO A 603 -20.59 -45.80 8.53
CA PRO A 603 -21.96 -45.32 8.51
C PRO A 603 -22.12 -43.94 9.16
N ALA A 604 -22.33 -42.91 8.33
CA ALA A 604 -22.50 -41.52 8.72
C ALA A 604 -23.64 -41.28 9.73
N ARG A 605 -23.29 -40.65 10.84
CA ARG A 605 -24.15 -40.16 11.92
C ARG A 605 -24.90 -38.89 11.46
N PRO A 606 -25.93 -38.42 12.20
CA PRO A 606 -26.59 -37.15 11.88
C PRO A 606 -25.65 -35.94 11.79
N ALA A 607 -24.62 -35.87 12.64
CA ALA A 607 -23.61 -34.81 12.58
C ALA A 607 -22.73 -34.87 11.32
N ASP A 608 -22.39 -36.08 10.85
CA ASP A 608 -21.59 -36.30 9.62
C ASP A 608 -22.42 -36.02 8.35
N ARG A 609 -23.75 -35.99 8.49
CA ARG A 609 -24.70 -35.62 7.44
C ARG A 609 -24.96 -34.13 7.42
N LEU A 610 -25.10 -33.52 8.60
CA LEU A 610 -25.16 -32.07 8.72
C LEU A 610 -23.92 -31.46 8.09
N ALA A 611 -22.71 -31.84 8.53
CA ALA A 611 -21.44 -31.29 7.99
C ALA A 611 -21.15 -31.57 6.48
N ALA A 612 -22.09 -32.15 5.73
CA ALA A 612 -21.97 -32.47 4.30
C ALA A 612 -22.92 -31.66 3.38
N ASP A 613 -23.86 -30.90 3.94
CA ASP A 613 -24.87 -30.04 3.28
C ASP A 613 -24.33 -28.58 3.24
N PHE A 614 -23.13 -28.43 2.65
CA PHE A 614 -22.10 -27.39 2.86
C PHE A 614 -22.57 -25.94 2.62
N ASP A 615 -23.65 -25.73 1.88
CA ASP A 615 -24.28 -24.41 1.67
C ASP A 615 -25.58 -24.17 2.49
N GLN A 616 -26.01 -25.16 3.26
CA GLN A 616 -27.21 -25.19 4.12
C GLN A 616 -28.58 -25.19 3.38
N ASP A 617 -28.68 -25.71 2.15
CA ASP A 617 -29.97 -25.90 1.45
C ASP A 617 -30.89 -26.96 2.13
N GLY A 618 -30.30 -27.92 2.85
CA GLY A 618 -30.98 -28.96 3.62
C GLY A 618 -31.00 -30.34 2.95
N GLU A 619 -30.47 -30.50 1.75
CA GLU A 619 -30.14 -31.77 1.10
C GLU A 619 -28.60 -31.95 0.99
N ILE A 620 -28.12 -33.18 0.83
CA ILE A 620 -26.68 -33.43 0.58
C ILE A 620 -26.53 -33.71 -0.91
N GLY A 621 -25.96 -32.76 -1.64
CA GLY A 621 -25.86 -32.72 -3.09
C GLY A 621 -24.48 -33.03 -3.66
N VAL A 622 -24.37 -32.87 -4.98
CA VAL A 622 -23.09 -32.96 -5.70
C VAL A 622 -22.31 -31.66 -5.60
N ASP A 623 -23.01 -30.55 -5.41
CA ASP A 623 -22.43 -29.21 -5.40
C ASP A 623 -21.71 -28.91 -4.07
N ASP A 624 -22.18 -29.44 -2.94
CA ASP A 624 -21.44 -29.47 -1.66
C ASP A 624 -20.07 -30.15 -1.80
N ALA A 625 -20.05 -31.31 -2.48
CA ALA A 625 -18.83 -32.04 -2.75
C ALA A 625 -17.91 -31.28 -3.70
N LEU A 626 -18.46 -30.43 -4.57
CA LEU A 626 -17.70 -29.57 -5.47
C LEU A 626 -17.11 -28.36 -4.73
N ASP A 627 -17.84 -27.74 -3.80
CA ASP A 627 -17.34 -26.60 -3.01
C ASP A 627 -16.36 -27.02 -1.91
N VAL A 628 -16.57 -28.16 -1.23
CA VAL A 628 -15.52 -28.77 -0.38
C VAL A 628 -14.28 -29.10 -1.21
N LEU A 629 -14.44 -29.57 -2.46
CA LEU A 629 -13.31 -29.81 -3.35
C LEU A 629 -12.59 -28.52 -3.76
N ARG A 630 -13.33 -27.45 -4.09
CA ARG A 630 -12.78 -26.13 -4.45
C ARG A 630 -11.93 -25.58 -3.31
N VAL A 631 -12.46 -25.55 -2.07
CA VAL A 631 -11.70 -25.14 -0.88
C VAL A 631 -10.45 -26.00 -0.72
N ALA A 632 -10.56 -27.33 -0.81
CA ALA A 632 -9.43 -28.26 -0.67
C ALA A 632 -8.35 -28.15 -1.77
N VAL A 633 -8.62 -27.48 -2.89
CA VAL A 633 -7.61 -27.22 -3.95
C VAL A 633 -7.25 -25.74 -4.12
N GLY A 634 -7.72 -24.86 -3.22
CA GLY A 634 -7.40 -23.43 -3.25
C GLY A 634 -8.14 -22.63 -4.32
N LEU A 635 -9.37 -23.05 -4.67
CA LEU A 635 -10.28 -22.33 -5.55
C LEU A 635 -11.43 -21.71 -4.76
N GLU A 636 -11.99 -20.62 -5.30
CA GLU A 636 -13.20 -19.96 -4.80
C GLU A 636 -14.43 -20.88 -4.94
N THR A 637 -15.36 -20.76 -3.99
CA THR A 637 -16.67 -21.44 -4.00
C THR A 637 -17.76 -20.56 -4.61
N GLU A 638 -18.85 -21.16 -5.11
CA GLU A 638 -20.00 -20.38 -5.60
C GLU A 638 -20.94 -19.94 -4.45
N THR A 639 -20.90 -20.66 -3.32
CA THR A 639 -21.56 -20.33 -2.06
C THR A 639 -20.54 -20.24 -0.92
N PRO A 640 -20.60 -19.22 -0.03
CA PRO A 640 -19.75 -19.17 1.15
C PRO A 640 -20.19 -20.22 2.18
N PRO A 641 -19.28 -21.04 2.76
CA PRO A 641 -19.66 -22.03 3.75
C PRO A 641 -20.15 -21.37 5.04
N GLN A 642 -21.39 -21.70 5.40
CA GLN A 642 -22.04 -21.27 6.64
C GLN A 642 -22.49 -22.54 7.37
N TRP A 643 -22.36 -22.56 8.70
CA TRP A 643 -22.82 -23.71 9.50
C TRP A 643 -23.37 -23.29 10.85
N VAL A 644 -24.56 -23.81 11.19
CA VAL A 644 -25.41 -23.46 12.35
C VAL A 644 -26.38 -24.63 12.61
N ILE A 645 -26.78 -25.12 13.80
CA ILE A 645 -26.34 -25.14 15.22
C ILE A 645 -26.94 -26.43 15.85
N LEU A 646 -26.38 -27.00 16.93
CA LEU A 646 -27.06 -28.06 17.73
C LEU A 646 -27.84 -27.50 18.94
N ASP A 647 -29.18 -27.55 18.87
CA ASP A 647 -30.14 -27.42 20.00
C ASP A 647 -31.57 -27.80 19.51
N PRO A 648 -32.64 -27.93 20.33
CA PRO A 648 -32.71 -28.16 21.78
C PRO A 648 -33.59 -29.37 22.22
N GLU A 649 -34.24 -30.10 21.30
CA GLU A 649 -35.27 -31.12 21.64
C GLU A 649 -34.77 -32.59 21.74
N ALA A 650 -33.45 -32.82 21.75
CA ALA A 650 -32.91 -34.17 21.88
C ALA A 650 -33.15 -34.75 23.30
N PRO A 651 -33.74 -35.95 23.46
CA PRO A 651 -34.04 -36.50 24.78
C PRO A 651 -32.74 -36.83 25.53
N ALA A 652 -32.61 -36.29 26.74
CA ALA A 652 -31.39 -36.37 27.54
C ALA A 652 -30.90 -37.83 27.77
N PRO A 653 -29.68 -38.18 27.37
CA PRO A 653 -29.05 -39.43 27.79
C PRO A 653 -28.58 -39.30 29.25
N ASP A 654 -28.93 -40.26 30.11
CA ASP A 654 -28.65 -40.25 31.57
C ASP A 654 -27.16 -40.15 31.96
N SER A 655 -26.23 -40.18 30.99
CA SER A 655 -24.83 -39.81 31.19
C SER A 655 -24.18 -39.36 29.86
N LEU A 656 -23.41 -38.28 29.91
CA LEU A 656 -22.58 -37.80 28.80
C LEU A 656 -21.36 -38.72 28.61
N SER A 657 -21.41 -39.63 27.64
CA SER A 657 -20.25 -40.45 27.27
C SER A 657 -20.28 -41.00 25.83
N ALA A 658 -20.56 -40.16 24.83
CA ALA A 658 -20.33 -40.47 23.39
C ALA A 658 -20.40 -39.21 22.48
N GLY A 659 -19.39 -38.34 22.52
CA GLY A 659 -19.30 -37.18 21.61
C GLY A 659 -18.32 -36.13 22.12
N LEU A 660 -17.09 -36.14 21.60
CA LEU A 660 -15.89 -35.45 22.11
C LEU A 660 -15.46 -35.90 23.53
N PRO A 661 -14.16 -36.14 23.79
CA PRO A 661 -13.67 -36.52 25.11
C PRO A 661 -13.40 -35.28 25.99
N PHE A 662 -14.47 -34.76 26.63
CA PHE A 662 -14.36 -33.70 27.64
C PHE A 662 -14.69 -34.24 29.04
N THR A 663 -13.77 -34.06 30.00
CA THR A 663 -13.87 -34.66 31.34
C THR A 663 -14.36 -33.64 32.38
N VAL A 664 -15.68 -33.54 32.56
CA VAL A 664 -16.27 -32.67 33.60
C VAL A 664 -16.07 -33.27 35.00
N SER A 665 -15.13 -32.73 35.77
CA SER A 665 -14.90 -33.16 37.15
C SER A 665 -15.95 -32.60 38.13
N GLU A 666 -16.88 -33.46 38.56
CA GLU A 666 -17.89 -33.27 39.63
C GLU A 666 -19.06 -32.29 39.38
N THR A 667 -20.19 -32.83 38.93
CA THR A 667 -21.55 -32.39 39.32
C THR A 667 -21.97 -30.93 39.05
N GLY A 668 -21.63 -30.38 37.88
CA GLY A 668 -22.32 -29.22 37.30
C GLY A 668 -23.23 -29.63 36.13
N SER A 669 -24.44 -29.08 36.02
CA SER A 669 -25.31 -29.27 34.85
C SER A 669 -25.19 -28.08 33.89
N TRP A 670 -24.20 -28.17 33.00
CA TRP A 670 -24.10 -27.34 31.79
C TRP A 670 -24.85 -28.04 30.66
N GLU A 671 -25.74 -27.31 30.01
CA GLU A 671 -26.46 -27.77 28.82
C GLU A 671 -25.62 -27.35 27.61
N LEU A 672 -24.82 -28.29 27.08
CA LEU A 672 -23.81 -28.00 26.07
C LEU A 672 -24.44 -27.94 24.67
N SER A 673 -25.18 -26.86 24.38
CA SER A 673 -25.57 -26.52 23.01
C SER A 673 -24.35 -26.01 22.23
N ALA A 674 -23.57 -26.96 21.71
CA ALA A 674 -22.34 -26.70 20.97
C ALA A 674 -22.64 -26.06 19.62
N ALA A 675 -22.64 -24.73 19.58
CA ALA A 675 -22.81 -23.95 18.38
C ALA A 675 -21.47 -23.77 17.65
N ALA A 676 -21.13 -24.70 16.75
CA ALA A 676 -20.13 -24.41 15.74
C ALA A 676 -20.71 -23.38 14.76
N ILE A 677 -20.06 -22.22 14.58
CA ILE A 677 -20.42 -21.25 13.54
C ILE A 677 -19.22 -20.99 12.63
N LEU A 678 -19.35 -21.38 11.35
CA LEU A 678 -18.43 -20.92 10.32
C LEU A 678 -18.93 -19.58 9.77
N THR A 679 -18.12 -18.54 9.91
CA THR A 679 -18.29 -17.26 9.21
C THR A 679 -17.11 -17.03 8.28
N GLY A 680 -17.30 -17.31 6.99
CA GLY A 680 -16.40 -16.89 5.92
C GLY A 680 -17.12 -15.93 4.97
N ASP A 681 -16.55 -14.75 4.74
CA ASP A 681 -16.91 -13.94 3.57
C ASP A 681 -16.17 -14.49 2.36
N LEU A 682 -16.81 -15.42 1.65
CA LEU A 682 -16.43 -15.84 0.31
C LEU A 682 -17.43 -15.28 -0.72
N GLY A 683 -17.57 -13.95 -0.78
CA GLY A 683 -18.11 -13.27 -1.96
C GLY A 683 -19.31 -12.35 -1.73
N ALA A 684 -19.06 -11.15 -1.22
CA ALA A 684 -20.02 -10.03 -1.26
C ALA A 684 -20.28 -9.54 -2.70
N GLY A 685 -21.17 -10.23 -3.44
CA GLY A 685 -21.42 -10.03 -4.88
C GLY A 685 -22.78 -9.46 -5.29
N LEU A 686 -23.24 -8.33 -4.74
CA LEU A 686 -24.29 -7.48 -5.34
C LEU A 686 -24.25 -6.01 -4.86
#